data_AF-A0A848B113-F1
#
_entry.id   AF-A0A848B113-F1
#
_cell.length_a   1.000
_cell.length_b   1.000
_cell.length_c   1.000
_cell.angle_alpha   90.00
_cell.angle_beta   90.00
_cell.angle_gamma   90.00
#
_symmetry.space_group_name_H-M   'P 1'
#
loop_
_entity.id
_entity.type
_entity.pdbx_description
1 polymer ?
#
loop_
_entity_poly.entity_id
_entity_poly.type
_entity_poly.pdbx_seq_one_letter_code
_entity_poly.pdbx_strand_id
1 'polypeptide(L)'
;MKIQLVTTAALALCVSAAGTVFDFEKDLGGGRYDRRYAKLNTATPLSGSGSLEIDTRQGGGEWNAAWSLPKEILKSGESYRITFRVKVLEKQQDAPAHLLVIARPLSASHGLSDAGMVTLENVGKEEFVTFRLNIPKAPDDYSLQFHTHFKVHALVDEITVTPAKLEAVPAQPQAEPAALPEKLPSGAREFQVDPAEKRKQKIFNAKEFGVSADSPDNTAALQKAIDAVRRKTPAKLVLDPGVYRFGGDKPVLFDAITDFEFDGQGATLLFQRTGGRQLVAIHHCMRSEFRNFTIDWDWESDPLASVVKLESVSPKLETVRVRFLDCDRFPKQEVRAADLNRLNPATRRPDPARALRIPLEFYKGQNKPQVRWIEPNLLEITAKPGTFRAAEAGDTFLLRHYVYDLNGIDLRINRHLTLDNVTIASAPGMGILTAGAQHHWQLLNCRIVPPAGSKRPCGTTADAMHTTSSAGFFRMENCELGHSCDDTMNFHDLNGYAVRLDDRRVMATNLNYHPGDYFRKGDPIELCNADFSPTGFTAKAVSVRRNGKRCEIEFAEKVPEGDNFIVLNRRFGTRNLIFRNNHIHDFPRGLLLSAEDVTIENNRFERGIASGIKLETGYTLQVWSEGYGVRNILIRNNWFDRVNPIGRYPNENSPDIYINSYLGTDPSLRKSTYPIIRDVWITGNEFIDSTGSPVYVCTADNVTVSGNRFVNRSELPVKSEARGAIGVSDSGTVQILNNVWESSLPGVKSGLLYDADTVKQPQFGGNTVK
;
A
#
# COMPACT_ATOMS: atom_id res chain seq x y z
N MET A 1 46.93 49.10 -14.26
CA MET A 1 47.71 48.48 -13.17
C MET A 1 46.91 47.31 -12.64
N LYS A 2 47.46 46.10 -12.75
CA LYS A 2 46.87 44.84 -12.29
C LYS A 2 46.94 44.76 -10.76
N ILE A 3 45.86 44.34 -10.11
CA ILE A 3 45.94 43.58 -8.84
C ILE A 3 44.96 42.42 -8.96
N GLN A 4 45.50 41.23 -9.20
CA GLN A 4 44.81 39.95 -9.07
C GLN A 4 44.54 39.71 -7.58
N LEU A 5 43.27 39.51 -7.21
CA LEU A 5 42.95 38.79 -5.97
C LEU A 5 42.82 37.31 -6.30
N VAL A 6 43.73 36.53 -5.72
CA VAL A 6 43.76 35.07 -5.76
C VAL A 6 42.64 34.55 -4.85
N THR A 7 41.65 33.88 -5.43
CA THR A 7 40.69 33.03 -4.72
C THR A 7 41.42 31.81 -4.17
N THR A 8 41.57 31.73 -2.85
CA THR A 8 41.93 30.50 -2.14
C THR A 8 40.71 29.59 -2.07
N ALA A 9 40.62 28.64 -3.01
CA ALA A 9 39.75 27.49 -2.88
C ALA A 9 40.29 26.62 -1.74
N ALA A 10 39.56 26.55 -0.63
CA ALA A 10 39.78 25.52 0.38
C ALA A 10 39.32 24.18 -0.23
N LEU A 11 40.29 23.39 -0.72
CA LEU A 11 40.07 21.98 -1.02
C LEU A 11 39.71 21.29 0.31
N ALA A 12 38.42 21.05 0.53
CA ALA A 12 38.00 20.03 1.47
C ALA A 12 38.46 18.68 0.90
N LEU A 13 39.50 18.11 1.50
CA LEU A 13 39.90 16.73 1.26
C LEU A 13 38.73 15.83 1.69
N CYS A 14 37.90 15.43 0.72
CA CYS A 14 37.01 14.28 0.86
C CYS A 14 37.88 13.04 1.01
N VAL A 15 38.23 12.70 2.25
CA VAL A 15 38.63 11.33 2.57
C VAL A 15 37.35 10.51 2.40
N SER A 16 37.21 9.83 1.26
CA SER A 16 36.21 8.78 1.12
C SER A 16 36.46 7.78 2.24
N ALA A 17 35.54 7.66 3.20
CA ALA A 17 35.59 6.55 4.14
C ALA A 17 35.55 5.26 3.31
N ALA A 18 36.66 4.51 3.30
CA ALA A 18 36.74 3.26 2.57
C ALA A 18 35.62 2.33 3.05
N GLY A 19 34.92 1.66 2.12
CA GLY A 19 33.89 0.69 2.47
C GLY A 19 34.45 -0.41 3.37
N THR A 20 33.65 -0.87 4.33
CA THR A 20 33.98 -2.04 5.13
C THR A 20 33.64 -3.28 4.31
N VAL A 21 34.65 -4.03 3.87
CA VAL A 21 34.49 -5.36 3.28
C VAL A 21 34.64 -6.37 4.41
N PHE A 22 33.60 -7.18 4.62
CA PHE A 22 33.64 -8.22 5.64
C PHE A 22 34.32 -9.46 5.07
N ASP A 23 35.39 -9.90 5.72
CA ASP A 23 36.14 -11.11 5.33
C ASP A 23 35.80 -12.22 6.33
N PHE A 24 35.04 -13.21 5.86
CA PHE A 24 34.62 -14.32 6.72
C PHE A 24 35.81 -15.09 7.32
N GLU A 25 36.98 -15.14 6.68
CA GLU A 25 38.14 -15.84 7.23
C GLU A 25 38.77 -15.13 8.43
N LYS A 26 38.69 -13.80 8.46
CA LYS A 26 39.30 -12.96 9.49
C LYS A 26 38.30 -12.56 10.58
N ASP A 27 37.05 -12.37 10.20
CA ASP A 27 36.04 -11.70 11.01
C ASP A 27 34.97 -12.66 11.58
N LEU A 28 35.04 -13.98 11.31
CA LEU A 28 34.14 -15.01 11.89
C LEU A 28 34.38 -15.34 13.39
N GLY A 29 35.29 -14.64 14.08
CA GLY A 29 35.66 -14.90 15.47
C GLY A 29 34.71 -14.30 16.53
N GLY A 30 34.30 -15.12 17.51
CA GLY A 30 33.66 -14.76 18.81
C GLY A 30 32.24 -14.15 18.80
N GLY A 31 31.81 -13.53 17.71
CA GLY A 31 30.53 -12.84 17.58
C GLY A 31 29.29 -13.75 17.62
N ARG A 32 28.11 -13.13 17.82
CA ARG A 32 26.80 -13.78 17.96
C ARG A 32 26.34 -14.43 16.65
N TYR A 33 26.83 -15.63 16.35
CA TYR A 33 26.19 -16.53 15.38
C TYR A 33 25.76 -17.81 16.07
N ASP A 34 24.57 -18.28 15.76
CA ASP A 34 24.08 -19.54 16.30
C ASP A 34 24.85 -20.65 15.62
N ARG A 35 25.83 -21.25 16.31
CA ARG A 35 26.66 -22.34 15.79
C ARG A 35 25.86 -23.56 15.34
N ARG A 36 24.58 -23.66 15.72
CA ARG A 36 23.65 -24.67 15.19
C ARG A 36 23.25 -24.40 13.74
N TYR A 37 23.29 -23.13 13.32
CA TYR A 37 22.74 -22.65 12.05
C TYR A 37 23.74 -21.93 11.15
N ALA A 38 24.88 -21.46 11.66
CA ALA A 38 25.86 -20.69 10.90
C ALA A 38 27.29 -21.20 11.11
N LYS A 39 28.05 -21.39 10.01
CA LYS A 39 29.47 -21.77 10.03
C LYS A 39 30.21 -21.29 8.77
N LEU A 40 31.54 -21.37 8.78
CA LEU A 40 32.36 -21.17 7.58
C LEU A 40 32.33 -22.43 6.69
N ASN A 41 31.99 -22.29 5.42
CA ASN A 41 32.12 -23.33 4.40
C ASN A 41 33.31 -23.01 3.49
N THR A 42 34.40 -23.76 3.66
CA THR A 42 35.60 -23.69 2.80
C THR A 42 35.64 -24.79 1.73
N ALA A 43 34.73 -25.76 1.79
CA ALA A 43 34.71 -26.88 0.86
C ALA A 43 34.10 -26.49 -0.49
N THR A 44 33.05 -25.67 -0.47
CA THR A 44 32.31 -25.24 -1.66
C THR A 44 31.84 -23.78 -1.52
N PRO A 45 32.77 -22.81 -1.39
CA PRO A 45 32.38 -21.41 -1.27
C PRO A 45 31.81 -20.85 -2.58
N LEU A 46 31.01 -19.78 -2.49
CA LEU A 46 30.57 -19.03 -3.68
C LEU A 46 31.73 -18.24 -4.29
N SER A 47 32.63 -17.72 -3.46
CA SER A 47 33.85 -17.08 -3.91
C SER A 47 34.97 -17.13 -2.88
N GLY A 48 36.19 -16.79 -3.33
CA GLY A 48 37.37 -16.79 -2.47
C GLY A 48 37.62 -18.17 -1.84
N SER A 49 37.98 -18.16 -0.56
CA SER A 49 38.38 -19.35 0.19
C SER A 49 37.38 -19.79 1.26
N GLY A 50 36.27 -19.07 1.47
CA GLY A 50 35.19 -19.51 2.35
C GLY A 50 33.95 -18.64 2.34
N SER A 51 32.76 -19.26 2.49
CA SER A 51 31.46 -18.59 2.64
C SER A 51 30.83 -18.76 4.00
N LEU A 52 29.98 -17.80 4.39
CA LEU A 52 29.02 -18.02 5.46
C LEU A 52 27.95 -19.00 5.00
N GLU A 53 27.95 -20.20 5.57
CA GLU A 53 26.90 -21.19 5.38
C GLU A 53 25.84 -21.03 6.47
N ILE A 54 24.60 -20.81 6.04
CA ILE A 54 23.41 -20.77 6.87
C ILE A 54 22.60 -22.04 6.60
N ASP A 55 22.47 -22.93 7.57
CA ASP A 55 21.69 -24.17 7.45
C ASP A 55 20.75 -24.34 8.65
N THR A 56 19.46 -24.08 8.43
CA THR A 56 18.40 -24.24 9.44
C THR A 56 17.52 -25.45 9.16
N ARG A 57 17.90 -26.36 8.24
CA ARG A 57 17.09 -27.54 7.88
C ARG A 57 16.85 -28.50 9.05
N GLN A 58 17.77 -28.52 10.02
CA GLN A 58 17.65 -29.29 11.27
C GLN A 58 16.93 -28.52 12.38
N GLY A 59 16.59 -27.25 12.17
CA GLY A 59 15.87 -26.40 13.13
C GLY A 59 14.37 -26.69 13.19
N GLY A 60 13.76 -26.40 14.35
CA GLY A 60 12.32 -26.53 14.58
C GLY A 60 11.57 -25.19 14.74
N GLY A 61 12.28 -24.06 14.69
CA GLY A 61 11.68 -22.73 14.85
C GLY A 61 11.07 -22.20 13.55
N GLU A 62 9.97 -21.44 13.66
CA GLU A 62 9.41 -20.66 12.54
C GLU A 62 10.38 -19.54 12.12
N TRP A 63 11.04 -18.89 13.07
CA TRP A 63 12.05 -17.87 12.81
C TRP A 63 13.36 -18.25 13.49
N ASN A 64 14.45 -18.25 12.73
CA ASN A 64 15.77 -18.63 13.23
C ASN A 64 16.78 -17.53 12.90
N ALA A 65 17.29 -16.82 13.91
CA ALA A 65 18.41 -15.90 13.76
C ALA A 65 19.71 -16.70 13.60
N ALA A 66 20.39 -16.56 12.46
CA ALA A 66 21.57 -17.35 12.15
C ALA A 66 22.86 -16.58 12.46
N TRP A 67 22.97 -15.34 11.97
CA TRP A 67 24.21 -14.54 12.03
C TRP A 67 23.91 -13.04 11.91
N SER A 68 24.81 -12.18 12.40
CA SER A 68 24.71 -10.72 12.22
C SER A 68 26.08 -10.04 12.16
N LEU A 69 26.16 -8.88 11.49
CA LEU A 69 27.34 -8.02 11.51
C LEU A 69 27.67 -7.52 12.94
N PRO A 70 28.95 -7.23 13.26
CA PRO A 70 29.33 -6.47 14.45
C PRO A 70 28.53 -5.15 14.57
N LYS A 71 28.16 -4.78 15.80
CA LYS A 71 27.29 -3.62 16.08
C LYS A 71 27.92 -2.28 15.68
N GLU A 72 29.23 -2.24 15.52
CA GLU A 72 30.00 -1.03 15.24
C GLU A 72 29.97 -0.62 13.76
N ILE A 73 29.51 -1.53 12.87
CA ILE A 73 29.52 -1.30 11.42
C ILE A 73 28.39 -0.36 10.99
N LEU A 74 27.17 -0.61 11.49
CA LEU A 74 25.99 0.22 11.17
C LEU A 74 25.77 1.26 12.28
N LYS A 75 26.28 2.48 12.06
CA LYS A 75 26.10 3.60 12.98
C LYS A 75 24.71 4.20 12.82
N SER A 76 24.14 4.61 13.93
CA SER A 76 22.81 5.21 13.95
C SER A 76 22.79 6.61 13.37
N GLY A 77 21.73 6.94 12.63
CA GLY A 77 21.59 8.20 11.91
C GLY A 77 22.35 8.27 10.59
N GLU A 78 23.11 7.23 10.22
CA GLU A 78 23.88 7.17 8.99
C GLU A 78 23.14 6.41 7.89
N SER A 79 23.58 6.58 6.64
CA SER A 79 23.04 5.90 5.48
C SER A 79 24.12 5.07 4.80
N TYR A 80 23.74 3.89 4.30
CA TYR A 80 24.66 2.92 3.73
C TYR A 80 24.13 2.35 2.41
N ARG A 81 25.07 1.96 1.56
CA ARG A 81 24.86 1.00 0.48
C ARG A 81 25.43 -0.33 0.92
N ILE A 82 24.60 -1.37 0.85
CA ILE A 82 24.96 -2.72 1.26
C ILE A 82 24.90 -3.61 0.03
N THR A 83 25.97 -4.38 -0.18
CA THR A 83 26.06 -5.39 -1.24
C THR A 83 26.49 -6.72 -0.64
N PHE A 84 25.93 -7.82 -1.11
CA PHE A 84 26.44 -9.16 -0.81
C PHE A 84 26.08 -10.16 -1.92
N ARG A 85 26.87 -11.22 -2.03
CA ARG A 85 26.63 -12.37 -2.91
C ARG A 85 25.89 -13.45 -2.15
N VAL A 86 24.88 -14.07 -2.74
CA VAL A 86 24.08 -15.10 -2.07
C VAL A 86 23.60 -16.17 -3.03
N LYS A 87 23.46 -17.39 -2.50
CA LYS A 87 22.80 -18.51 -3.16
C LYS A 87 21.98 -19.30 -2.15
N VAL A 88 20.66 -19.34 -2.33
CA VAL A 88 19.82 -20.28 -1.58
C VAL A 88 19.98 -21.65 -2.23
N LEU A 89 20.55 -22.61 -1.50
CA LEU A 89 20.82 -23.95 -1.99
C LEU A 89 19.58 -24.84 -1.90
N GLU A 90 18.88 -24.78 -0.77
CA GLU A 90 17.67 -25.56 -0.51
C GLU A 90 16.72 -24.80 0.40
N LYS A 91 15.43 -25.11 0.29
CA LYS A 91 14.40 -24.69 1.24
C LYS A 91 13.29 -25.71 1.29
N GLN A 92 12.60 -25.80 2.43
CA GLN A 92 11.42 -26.65 2.54
C GLN A 92 10.32 -26.22 1.55
N GLN A 93 9.46 -27.16 1.18
CA GLN A 93 8.44 -26.99 0.14
C GLN A 93 7.01 -27.05 0.68
N ASP A 94 6.84 -27.51 1.93
CA ASP A 94 5.57 -27.71 2.62
C ASP A 94 4.97 -26.41 3.19
N ALA A 95 5.82 -25.43 3.52
CA ALA A 95 5.40 -24.08 3.90
C ALA A 95 6.32 -23.01 3.28
N PRO A 96 5.86 -21.75 3.13
CA PRO A 96 6.69 -20.65 2.67
C PRO A 96 7.95 -20.55 3.53
N ALA A 97 9.12 -20.64 2.91
CA ALA A 97 10.41 -20.57 3.58
C ALA A 97 11.36 -19.73 2.74
N HIS A 98 12.16 -18.90 3.40
CA HIS A 98 13.05 -17.92 2.78
C HIS A 98 14.17 -17.49 3.72
N LEU A 99 15.28 -17.07 3.13
CA LEU A 99 16.33 -16.32 3.82
C LEU A 99 15.87 -14.87 3.93
N LEU A 100 15.93 -14.31 5.13
CA LEU A 100 15.55 -12.94 5.44
C LEU A 100 16.78 -12.18 5.93
N VAL A 101 17.13 -11.09 5.26
CA VAL A 101 18.18 -10.16 5.69
C VAL A 101 17.50 -8.92 6.22
N ILE A 102 17.70 -8.59 7.50
CA ILE A 102 17.06 -7.46 8.18
C ILE A 102 18.09 -6.52 8.78
N ALA A 103 17.79 -5.23 8.80
CA ALA A 103 18.48 -4.28 9.65
C ALA A 103 17.64 -4.01 10.90
N ARG A 104 18.06 -4.56 12.05
CA ARG A 104 17.32 -4.48 13.31
C ARG A 104 18.27 -4.16 14.47
N PRO A 105 17.83 -3.40 15.48
CA PRO A 105 18.54 -3.27 16.75
C PRO A 105 18.81 -4.64 17.38
N LEU A 106 20.01 -4.88 17.88
CA LEU A 106 20.35 -6.12 18.59
C LEU A 106 19.56 -6.28 19.89
N SER A 107 19.09 -5.16 20.47
CA SER A 107 18.20 -5.08 21.62
C SER A 107 16.74 -5.41 21.30
N ALA A 108 16.32 -5.38 20.03
CA ALA A 108 14.93 -5.61 19.64
C ALA A 108 14.66 -7.08 19.30
N SER A 109 13.56 -7.61 19.85
CA SER A 109 13.05 -8.97 19.57
C SER A 109 11.80 -8.97 18.67
N HIS A 110 11.51 -7.85 18.00
CA HIS A 110 10.34 -7.64 17.16
C HIS A 110 10.65 -6.82 15.91
N GLY A 111 9.82 -6.95 14.88
CA GLY A 111 10.03 -6.23 13.61
C GLY A 111 9.65 -4.74 13.60
N LEU A 112 9.08 -4.21 14.68
CA LEU A 112 8.64 -2.81 14.73
C LEU A 112 9.80 -1.80 14.66
N SER A 113 11.02 -2.24 14.98
CA SER A 113 12.23 -1.42 14.91
C SER A 113 13.09 -1.77 13.69
N ASP A 114 12.56 -2.52 12.73
CA ASP A 114 13.31 -2.86 11.51
C ASP A 114 13.50 -1.59 10.69
N ALA A 115 14.76 -1.25 10.40
CA ALA A 115 15.10 -0.16 9.48
C ALA A 115 14.82 -0.57 8.02
N GLY A 116 14.83 -1.88 7.74
CA GLY A 116 14.44 -2.45 6.46
C GLY A 116 14.76 -3.94 6.36
N MET A 117 14.27 -4.57 5.30
CA MET A 117 14.46 -6.00 5.05
C MET A 117 14.56 -6.36 3.56
N VAL A 118 15.19 -7.51 3.30
CA VAL A 118 15.25 -8.18 2.00
C VAL A 118 14.94 -9.66 2.18
N THR A 119 14.03 -10.17 1.35
CA THR A 119 13.63 -11.59 1.31
C THR A 119 14.27 -12.29 0.11
N LEU A 120 14.82 -13.49 0.31
CA LEU A 120 15.53 -14.29 -0.67
C LEU A 120 15.00 -15.73 -0.67
N GLU A 121 14.46 -16.18 -1.81
CA GLU A 121 13.76 -17.47 -1.89
C GLU A 121 14.00 -18.27 -3.18
N ASN A 122 14.73 -17.71 -4.14
CA ASN A 122 15.06 -18.38 -5.40
C ASN A 122 16.16 -19.43 -5.16
N VAL A 123 15.78 -20.71 -5.27
CA VAL A 123 16.69 -21.84 -5.05
C VAL A 123 17.61 -22.04 -6.26
N GLY A 124 18.89 -22.31 -6.01
CA GLY A 124 19.89 -22.65 -7.02
C GLY A 124 20.46 -21.46 -7.79
N LYS A 125 19.84 -20.28 -7.68
CA LYS A 125 20.32 -19.05 -8.31
C LYS A 125 21.32 -18.35 -7.41
N GLU A 126 22.46 -18.03 -7.99
CA GLU A 126 23.43 -17.14 -7.38
C GLU A 126 23.11 -15.69 -7.82
N GLU A 127 23.06 -14.76 -6.87
CA GLU A 127 22.77 -13.36 -7.16
C GLU A 127 23.57 -12.41 -6.27
N PHE A 128 23.89 -11.23 -6.83
CA PHE A 128 24.35 -10.08 -6.06
C PHE A 128 23.16 -9.26 -5.63
N VAL A 129 22.99 -9.09 -4.32
CA VAL A 129 21.97 -8.25 -3.72
C VAL A 129 22.60 -6.92 -3.40
N THR A 130 21.98 -5.82 -3.84
CA THR A 130 22.38 -4.45 -3.49
C THR A 130 21.17 -3.66 -3.06
N PHE A 131 21.30 -2.88 -1.99
CA PHE A 131 20.26 -1.93 -1.56
C PHE A 131 20.82 -0.78 -0.74
N ARG A 132 20.03 0.29 -0.67
CA ARG A 132 20.25 1.43 0.21
C ARG A 132 19.55 1.21 1.55
N LEU A 133 20.19 1.60 2.63
CA LEU A 133 19.68 1.47 3.99
C LEU A 133 19.97 2.74 4.81
N ASN A 134 18.92 3.37 5.35
CA ASN A 134 19.03 4.41 6.36
C ASN A 134 18.86 3.83 7.74
N ILE A 135 19.81 4.10 8.64
CA ILE A 135 19.72 3.70 10.03
C ILE A 135 19.08 4.82 10.84
N PRO A 136 17.98 4.57 11.57
CA PRO A 136 17.42 5.54 12.52
C PRO A 136 18.46 6.00 13.56
N LYS A 137 18.29 7.19 14.16
CA LYS A 137 19.22 7.70 15.18
C LYS A 137 19.20 6.92 16.50
N ALA A 138 18.14 6.17 16.76
CA ALA A 138 17.99 5.40 17.98
C ALA A 138 17.20 4.11 17.70
N PRO A 139 17.47 3.02 18.47
CA PRO A 139 18.61 2.86 19.38
C PRO A 139 19.96 2.77 18.64
N ASP A 140 21.09 2.80 19.35
CA ASP A 140 22.45 2.90 18.79
C ASP A 140 23.11 1.55 18.44
N ASP A 141 22.32 0.48 18.35
CA ASP A 141 22.81 -0.91 18.26
C ASP A 141 22.24 -1.70 17.06
N TYR A 142 21.96 -1.00 15.95
CA TYR A 142 21.54 -1.65 14.71
C TYR A 142 22.62 -2.59 14.15
N SER A 143 22.18 -3.71 13.60
CA SER A 143 23.03 -4.64 12.86
C SER A 143 22.29 -5.21 11.65
N LEU A 144 23.03 -5.56 10.60
CA LEU A 144 22.52 -6.38 9.50
C LEU A 144 22.52 -7.83 9.97
N GLN A 145 21.34 -8.43 10.02
CA GLN A 145 21.12 -9.77 10.55
C GLN A 145 20.55 -10.69 9.48
N PHE A 146 21.00 -11.94 9.48
CA PHE A 146 20.53 -13.00 8.60
C PHE A 146 19.68 -13.97 9.42
N HIS A 147 18.42 -14.08 9.02
CA HIS A 147 17.40 -14.91 9.64
C HIS A 147 16.85 -15.88 8.59
N THR A 148 16.25 -16.97 9.03
CA THR A 148 15.45 -17.83 8.13
C THR A 148 14.03 -17.92 8.64
N HIS A 149 13.07 -17.86 7.72
CA HIS A 149 11.71 -18.30 7.96
C HIS A 149 11.64 -19.79 7.63
N PHE A 150 11.38 -20.59 8.65
CA PHE A 150 11.50 -22.05 8.67
C PHE A 150 12.86 -22.55 8.15
N LYS A 151 12.86 -23.62 7.35
CA LYS A 151 14.04 -24.40 6.97
C LYS A 151 14.63 -23.94 5.65
N VAL A 152 15.85 -23.42 5.70
CA VAL A 152 16.61 -22.90 4.56
C VAL A 152 18.07 -23.31 4.68
N HIS A 153 18.71 -23.59 3.54
CA HIS A 153 20.15 -23.76 3.40
C HIS A 153 20.66 -22.76 2.36
N ALA A 154 21.61 -21.90 2.74
CA ALA A 154 22.12 -20.83 1.89
C ALA A 154 23.61 -20.57 2.13
N LEU A 155 24.27 -20.03 1.11
CA LEU A 155 25.63 -19.49 1.20
C LEU A 155 25.59 -17.98 0.98
N VAL A 156 26.35 -17.24 1.77
CA VAL A 156 26.50 -15.78 1.67
C VAL A 156 27.97 -15.42 1.63
N ASP A 157 28.34 -14.51 0.73
CA ASP A 157 29.70 -14.04 0.49
C ASP A 157 29.76 -12.54 0.22
N GLU A 158 30.98 -11.99 0.21
CA GLU A 158 31.29 -10.64 -0.31
C GLU A 158 30.43 -9.51 0.31
N ILE A 159 30.15 -9.58 1.62
CA ILE A 159 29.38 -8.51 2.29
C ILE A 159 30.20 -7.23 2.32
N THR A 160 29.70 -6.21 1.65
CA THR A 160 30.30 -4.87 1.61
C THR A 160 29.31 -3.86 2.17
N VAL A 161 29.77 -3.06 3.13
CA VAL A 161 29.03 -1.94 3.72
C VAL A 161 29.79 -0.65 3.42
N THR A 162 29.22 0.17 2.57
CA THR A 162 29.79 1.47 2.18
C THR A 162 28.87 2.59 2.64
N PRO A 163 29.37 3.66 3.29
CA PRO A 163 28.57 4.85 3.53
C PRO A 163 27.94 5.35 2.24
N ALA A 164 26.64 5.64 2.26
CA ALA A 164 25.95 6.21 1.11
C ALA A 164 26.38 7.66 0.92
N LYS A 165 26.65 8.06 -0.33
CA LYS A 165 27.04 9.43 -0.65
C LYS A 165 25.81 10.34 -0.74
N LEU A 166 25.33 10.80 0.43
CA LEU A 166 24.22 11.76 0.48
C LEU A 166 24.72 13.18 0.29
N GLU A 167 24.15 13.88 -0.69
CA GLU A 167 24.39 15.29 -0.96
C GLU A 167 23.14 16.11 -0.61
N ALA A 168 23.36 17.30 -0.06
CA ALA A 168 22.31 18.23 0.33
C ALA A 168 22.48 19.56 -0.41
N VAL A 169 21.40 20.04 -1.03
CA VAL A 169 21.34 21.35 -1.71
C VAL A 169 20.26 22.19 -1.02
N PRO A 170 20.63 23.09 -0.08
CA PRO A 170 19.66 23.88 0.67
C PRO A 170 19.01 24.97 -0.21
N ALA A 171 17.73 25.25 0.06
CA ALA A 171 17.07 26.42 -0.52
C ALA A 171 17.68 27.72 0.02
N GLN A 172 17.72 28.77 -0.80
CA GLN A 172 18.37 30.04 -0.47
C GLN A 172 17.35 31.09 -0.02
N PRO A 173 17.70 32.09 0.81
CA PRO A 173 16.75 33.15 1.17
C PRO A 173 16.19 33.92 -0.04
N GLN A 174 17.00 34.02 -1.10
CA GLN A 174 16.66 34.64 -2.37
C GLN A 174 17.23 33.80 -3.51
N ALA A 175 16.47 33.64 -4.58
CA ALA A 175 16.89 32.93 -5.79
C ALA A 175 16.17 33.50 -7.00
N GLU A 176 16.87 33.62 -8.12
CA GLU A 176 16.24 33.95 -9.40
C GLU A 176 15.32 32.80 -9.84
N PRO A 177 14.10 33.10 -10.32
CA PRO A 177 13.19 32.07 -10.82
C PRO A 177 13.85 31.20 -11.89
N ALA A 178 13.75 29.88 -11.73
CA ALA A 178 14.19 28.93 -12.74
C ALA A 178 13.10 28.71 -13.79
N ALA A 179 13.49 28.60 -15.05
CA ALA A 179 12.56 28.20 -16.10
C ALA A 179 12.07 26.76 -15.87
N LEU A 180 10.79 26.52 -16.11
CA LEU A 180 10.25 25.16 -16.13
C LEU A 180 10.64 24.44 -17.42
N PRO A 181 10.70 23.10 -17.41
CA PRO A 181 10.86 22.31 -18.64
C PRO A 181 9.79 22.67 -19.69
N GLU A 182 10.18 22.71 -20.97
CA GLU A 182 9.26 23.02 -22.08
C GLU A 182 8.08 22.05 -22.18
N LYS A 183 8.30 20.79 -21.79
CA LYS A 183 7.30 19.72 -21.80
C LYS A 183 7.10 19.23 -20.38
N LEU A 184 5.93 19.51 -19.83
CA LEU A 184 5.50 19.00 -18.55
C LEU A 184 4.35 17.99 -18.75
N PRO A 185 4.24 16.98 -17.87
CA PRO A 185 3.08 16.09 -17.79
C PRO A 185 1.77 16.88 -17.75
N SER A 186 0.80 16.47 -18.56
CA SER A 186 -0.53 17.10 -18.61
C SER A 186 -1.55 16.41 -17.71
N GLY A 187 -1.25 15.19 -17.25
CA GLY A 187 -2.18 14.36 -16.48
C GLY A 187 -3.27 13.74 -17.36
N ALA A 188 -4.43 13.47 -16.75
CA ALA A 188 -5.60 12.93 -17.44
C ALA A 188 -6.22 13.95 -18.40
N ARG A 189 -6.75 13.47 -19.54
CA ARG A 189 -7.67 14.28 -20.36
C ARG A 189 -9.09 14.23 -19.78
N GLU A 190 -9.80 15.34 -19.94
CA GLU A 190 -11.24 15.40 -19.66
C GLU A 190 -12.02 14.43 -20.55
N PHE A 191 -13.13 13.91 -20.02
CA PHE A 191 -14.02 12.98 -20.72
C PHE A 191 -15.45 13.09 -20.17
N GLN A 192 -16.39 12.51 -20.90
CA GLN A 192 -17.81 12.48 -20.52
C GLN A 192 -18.25 11.06 -20.16
N VAL A 193 -19.01 10.93 -19.09
CA VAL A 193 -19.78 9.73 -18.76
C VAL A 193 -21.20 9.95 -19.29
N ASP A 194 -21.64 9.14 -20.25
CA ASP A 194 -22.98 9.26 -20.83
C ASP A 194 -24.05 8.94 -19.77
N PRO A 195 -25.06 9.82 -19.59
CA PRO A 195 -26.15 9.57 -18.65
C PRO A 195 -27.10 8.49 -19.19
N ALA A 196 -27.97 7.99 -18.33
CA ALA A 196 -29.08 7.13 -18.76
C ALA A 196 -30.00 7.90 -19.73
N GLU A 197 -30.51 7.22 -20.77
CA GLU A 197 -31.53 7.82 -21.65
C GLU A 197 -32.78 8.21 -20.86
N LYS A 198 -33.26 9.45 -21.04
CA LYS A 198 -34.42 10.00 -20.31
C LYS A 198 -35.68 10.08 -21.16
N ARG A 199 -35.55 10.01 -22.49
CA ARG A 199 -36.70 10.05 -23.40
C ARG A 199 -37.59 8.84 -23.18
N LYS A 200 -38.87 9.08 -22.86
CA LYS A 200 -39.88 8.04 -22.54
C LYS A 200 -39.47 7.13 -21.37
N GLN A 201 -38.65 7.64 -20.45
CA GLN A 201 -38.24 6.91 -19.24
C GLN A 201 -39.49 6.53 -18.43
N LYS A 202 -39.61 5.24 -18.11
CA LYS A 202 -40.69 4.73 -17.25
C LYS A 202 -40.26 4.80 -15.79
N ILE A 203 -41.12 5.31 -14.93
CA ILE A 203 -40.85 5.43 -13.49
C ILE A 203 -41.61 4.33 -12.75
N PHE A 204 -40.93 3.61 -11.88
CA PHE A 204 -41.47 2.57 -11.01
C PHE A 204 -41.11 2.87 -9.56
N ASN A 205 -42.01 2.59 -8.62
CA ASN A 205 -41.70 2.64 -7.21
C ASN A 205 -41.45 1.24 -6.65
N ALA A 206 -40.38 1.08 -5.86
CA ALA A 206 -40.01 -0.20 -5.25
C ALA A 206 -41.13 -0.80 -4.37
N LYS A 207 -41.99 0.03 -3.76
CA LYS A 207 -43.13 -0.43 -2.95
C LYS A 207 -44.16 -1.23 -3.75
N GLU A 208 -44.29 -0.95 -5.05
CA GLU A 208 -45.17 -1.71 -5.96
C GLU A 208 -44.76 -3.20 -6.05
N PHE A 209 -43.51 -3.51 -5.67
CA PHE A 209 -42.95 -4.86 -5.69
C PHE A 209 -42.83 -5.48 -4.29
N GLY A 210 -43.32 -4.78 -3.25
CA GLY A 210 -43.34 -5.26 -1.87
C GLY A 210 -42.16 -4.81 -1.01
N VAL A 211 -41.35 -3.84 -1.46
CA VAL A 211 -40.31 -3.23 -0.62
C VAL A 211 -40.98 -2.35 0.44
N SER A 212 -40.62 -2.54 1.70
CA SER A 212 -41.18 -1.82 2.86
C SER A 212 -40.15 -1.65 3.96
N ALA A 213 -40.15 -0.47 4.61
CA ALA A 213 -39.32 -0.20 5.79
C ALA A 213 -39.72 -1.09 6.99
N ASP A 214 -40.97 -1.55 7.04
CA ASP A 214 -41.45 -2.48 8.07
C ASP A 214 -41.04 -3.93 7.80
N SER A 215 -40.49 -4.23 6.62
CA SER A 215 -40.05 -5.59 6.30
C SER A 215 -38.74 -5.91 7.05
N PRO A 216 -38.63 -7.08 7.69
CA PRO A 216 -37.38 -7.52 8.30
C PRO A 216 -36.29 -7.81 7.27
N ASP A 217 -36.67 -8.08 6.02
CA ASP A 217 -35.74 -8.28 4.90
C ASP A 217 -36.37 -7.86 3.57
N ASN A 218 -35.72 -6.93 2.87
CA ASN A 218 -36.15 -6.41 1.57
C ASN A 218 -35.41 -7.04 0.39
N THR A 219 -34.47 -7.97 0.62
CA THR A 219 -33.59 -8.53 -0.42
C THR A 219 -34.37 -9.10 -1.61
N ALA A 220 -35.34 -9.98 -1.36
CA ALA A 220 -36.13 -10.58 -2.43
C ALA A 220 -37.07 -9.57 -3.13
N ALA A 221 -37.68 -8.66 -2.36
CA ALA A 221 -38.61 -7.68 -2.91
C ALA A 221 -37.91 -6.65 -3.80
N LEU A 222 -36.73 -6.15 -3.37
CA LEU A 222 -35.94 -5.22 -4.17
C LEU A 222 -35.38 -5.92 -5.42
N GLN A 223 -34.89 -7.16 -5.29
CA GLN A 223 -34.43 -7.91 -6.46
C GLN A 223 -35.56 -8.13 -7.48
N LYS A 224 -36.77 -8.43 -7.02
CA LYS A 224 -37.96 -8.54 -7.88
C LYS A 224 -38.27 -7.23 -8.60
N ALA A 225 -38.15 -6.09 -7.94
CA ALA A 225 -38.30 -4.77 -8.56
C ALA A 225 -37.26 -4.56 -9.67
N ILE A 226 -35.98 -4.83 -9.37
CA ILE A 226 -34.87 -4.69 -10.32
C ILE A 226 -35.10 -5.56 -11.56
N ASP A 227 -35.46 -6.84 -11.37
CA ASP A 227 -35.70 -7.78 -12.47
C ASP A 227 -36.87 -7.37 -13.37
N ALA A 228 -37.93 -6.83 -12.77
CA ALA A 228 -39.09 -6.35 -13.51
C ALA A 228 -38.78 -5.08 -14.31
N VAL A 229 -38.00 -4.15 -13.74
CA VAL A 229 -37.64 -2.88 -14.37
C VAL A 229 -36.60 -3.07 -15.47
N ARG A 230 -35.64 -4.00 -15.31
CA ARG A 230 -34.60 -4.30 -16.31
C ARG A 230 -35.14 -4.59 -17.71
N ARG A 231 -36.35 -5.17 -17.81
CA ARG A 231 -36.99 -5.50 -19.09
C ARG A 231 -37.80 -4.35 -19.72
N LYS A 232 -37.77 -3.16 -19.10
CA LYS A 232 -38.63 -2.02 -19.46
C LYS A 232 -37.85 -0.72 -19.67
N THR A 233 -36.54 -0.79 -19.85
CA THR A 233 -35.68 0.39 -20.02
C THR A 233 -35.97 1.15 -21.34
N PRO A 234 -35.72 2.48 -21.42
CA PRO A 234 -35.18 3.35 -20.38
C PRO A 234 -36.10 3.47 -19.15
N ALA A 235 -35.54 3.35 -17.94
CA ALA A 235 -36.35 3.29 -16.72
C ALA A 235 -35.70 3.92 -15.50
N LYS A 236 -36.53 4.32 -14.53
CA LYS A 236 -36.17 4.79 -13.20
C LYS A 236 -36.87 3.94 -12.15
N LEU A 237 -36.11 3.40 -11.19
CA LEU A 237 -36.63 2.76 -9.99
C LEU A 237 -36.41 3.70 -8.80
N VAL A 238 -37.51 4.09 -8.15
CA VAL A 238 -37.51 4.94 -6.96
C VAL A 238 -37.67 4.07 -5.72
N LEU A 239 -36.86 4.34 -4.70
CA LEU A 239 -37.06 3.85 -3.35
C LEU A 239 -37.46 5.03 -2.46
N ASP A 240 -38.64 4.96 -1.85
CA ASP A 240 -39.14 6.04 -0.97
C ASP A 240 -38.19 6.22 0.24
N PRO A 241 -38.07 7.43 0.82
CA PRO A 241 -37.22 7.66 1.99
C PRO A 241 -37.56 6.70 3.14
N GLY A 242 -36.55 6.14 3.79
CA GLY A 242 -36.73 5.20 4.90
C GLY A 242 -35.49 4.37 5.18
N VAL A 243 -35.55 3.52 6.22
CA VAL A 243 -34.51 2.53 6.53
C VAL A 243 -35.02 1.15 6.14
N TYR A 244 -34.34 0.48 5.21
CA TYR A 244 -34.74 -0.81 4.67
C TYR A 244 -33.72 -1.86 5.07
N ARG A 245 -34.17 -2.93 5.73
CA ARG A 245 -33.30 -4.01 6.22
C ARG A 245 -33.05 -5.06 5.15
N PHE A 246 -31.82 -5.58 5.10
CA PHE A 246 -31.36 -6.61 4.17
C PHE A 246 -30.61 -7.70 4.92
N GLY A 247 -31.30 -8.81 5.19
CA GLY A 247 -30.80 -9.97 5.95
C GLY A 247 -30.50 -11.20 5.09
N GLY A 248 -30.80 -11.15 3.79
CA GLY A 248 -30.70 -12.28 2.88
C GLY A 248 -29.27 -12.78 2.65
N ASP A 249 -29.14 -14.02 2.16
CA ASP A 249 -27.86 -14.66 1.85
C ASP A 249 -27.23 -14.17 0.53
N LYS A 250 -27.97 -13.39 -0.27
CA LYS A 250 -27.57 -12.85 -1.59
C LYS A 250 -27.43 -11.33 -1.60
N PRO A 251 -26.52 -10.78 -2.44
CA PRO A 251 -26.43 -9.34 -2.65
C PRO A 251 -27.66 -8.80 -3.37
N VAL A 252 -27.90 -7.50 -3.23
CA VAL A 252 -28.78 -6.77 -4.15
C VAL A 252 -28.02 -6.61 -5.48
N LEU A 253 -28.53 -7.21 -6.55
CA LEU A 253 -27.82 -7.32 -7.82
C LEU A 253 -28.52 -6.51 -8.92
N PHE A 254 -27.80 -5.51 -9.44
CA PHE A 254 -28.09 -4.83 -10.69
C PHE A 254 -27.17 -5.40 -11.78
N ASP A 255 -27.72 -6.22 -12.67
CA ASP A 255 -26.93 -6.91 -13.70
C ASP A 255 -27.52 -6.75 -15.10
N ALA A 256 -26.67 -6.37 -16.04
CA ALA A 256 -26.98 -6.21 -17.46
C ALA A 256 -28.17 -5.27 -17.71
N ILE A 257 -28.16 -4.09 -17.07
CA ILE A 257 -29.19 -3.06 -17.23
C ILE A 257 -28.63 -1.90 -18.07
N THR A 258 -29.37 -1.49 -19.10
CA THR A 258 -29.00 -0.36 -19.97
C THR A 258 -30.02 0.76 -19.84
N ASP A 259 -29.59 2.01 -19.77
CA ASP A 259 -30.45 3.20 -19.64
C ASP A 259 -31.32 3.16 -18.38
N PHE A 260 -30.67 3.19 -17.23
CA PHE A 260 -31.31 2.94 -15.95
C PHE A 260 -30.91 3.93 -14.86
N GLU A 261 -31.90 4.33 -14.06
CA GLU A 261 -31.70 5.14 -12.88
C GLU A 261 -32.24 4.43 -11.63
N PHE A 262 -31.42 4.34 -10.59
CA PHE A 262 -31.86 4.04 -9.23
C PHE A 262 -31.78 5.31 -8.38
N ASP A 263 -32.91 5.77 -7.84
CA ASP A 263 -33.00 6.95 -7.00
C ASP A 263 -33.55 6.58 -5.63
N GLY A 264 -32.69 6.63 -4.62
CA GLY A 264 -33.03 6.24 -3.26
C GLY A 264 -33.73 7.33 -2.44
N GLN A 265 -33.84 8.56 -2.94
CA GLN A 265 -34.49 9.69 -2.26
C GLN A 265 -34.06 9.91 -0.79
N GLY A 266 -32.85 9.52 -0.40
CA GLY A 266 -32.33 9.59 0.96
C GLY A 266 -32.53 8.32 1.79
N ALA A 267 -32.96 7.20 1.19
CA ALA A 267 -33.12 5.93 1.86
C ALA A 267 -31.79 5.35 2.36
N THR A 268 -31.85 4.62 3.48
CA THR A 268 -30.76 3.82 4.02
C THR A 268 -31.03 2.35 3.78
N LEU A 269 -30.11 1.68 3.10
CA LEU A 269 -30.09 0.23 2.94
C LEU A 269 -29.20 -0.34 4.04
N LEU A 270 -29.82 -0.93 5.07
CA LEU A 270 -29.17 -1.45 6.27
C LEU A 270 -28.98 -2.96 6.16
N PHE A 271 -27.73 -3.41 6.09
CA PHE A 271 -27.37 -4.80 5.87
C PHE A 271 -26.92 -5.50 7.16
N GLN A 272 -27.28 -6.78 7.28
CA GLN A 272 -26.69 -7.71 8.24
C GLN A 272 -26.77 -9.13 7.66
N ARG A 273 -25.66 -9.63 7.09
CA ARG A 273 -25.68 -10.92 6.36
C ARG A 273 -24.36 -11.67 6.39
N THR A 274 -24.44 -12.97 6.12
CA THR A 274 -23.29 -13.90 6.26
C THR A 274 -22.84 -14.55 4.94
N GLY A 275 -23.61 -14.42 3.85
CA GLY A 275 -23.31 -14.97 2.53
C GLY A 275 -22.77 -13.93 1.53
N GLY A 276 -22.22 -14.41 0.40
CA GLY A 276 -21.70 -13.56 -0.68
C GLY A 276 -20.32 -12.96 -0.42
N ARG A 277 -19.91 -11.97 -1.26
CA ARG A 277 -18.67 -11.19 -1.10
C ARG A 277 -18.91 -9.67 -1.06
N GLN A 278 -20.17 -9.24 -1.24
CA GLN A 278 -20.55 -7.86 -1.43
C GLN A 278 -21.99 -7.62 -0.97
N LEU A 279 -22.34 -6.41 -0.57
CA LEU A 279 -23.70 -6.01 -0.16
C LEU A 279 -24.55 -5.66 -1.40
N VAL A 280 -24.01 -4.79 -2.27
CA VAL A 280 -24.60 -4.39 -3.55
C VAL A 280 -23.65 -4.75 -4.68
N ALA A 281 -24.17 -5.26 -5.78
CA ALA A 281 -23.41 -5.57 -6.99
C ALA A 281 -24.02 -4.82 -8.19
N ILE A 282 -23.18 -4.08 -8.91
CA ILE A 282 -23.55 -3.39 -10.15
C ILE A 282 -22.64 -3.92 -11.25
N HIS A 283 -23.18 -4.80 -12.09
CA HIS A 283 -22.42 -5.56 -13.07
C HIS A 283 -22.99 -5.39 -14.48
N HIS A 284 -22.12 -5.30 -15.48
CA HIS A 284 -22.47 -5.26 -16.90
C HIS A 284 -23.50 -4.18 -17.28
N CYS A 285 -23.65 -3.12 -16.48
CA CYS A 285 -24.60 -2.05 -16.75
C CYS A 285 -24.00 -1.05 -17.75
N MET A 286 -24.89 -0.40 -18.52
CA MET A 286 -24.54 0.58 -19.54
C MET A 286 -25.39 1.83 -19.37
N ARG A 287 -24.78 3.03 -19.33
CA ARG A 287 -25.50 4.31 -19.17
C ARG A 287 -26.47 4.25 -17.99
N SER A 288 -25.91 4.15 -16.80
CA SER A 288 -26.68 3.93 -15.57
C SER A 288 -26.28 4.90 -14.46
N GLU A 289 -27.28 5.36 -13.71
CA GLU A 289 -27.14 6.33 -12.62
C GLU A 289 -27.70 5.75 -11.33
N PHE A 290 -26.95 5.85 -10.25
CA PHE A 290 -27.36 5.42 -8.90
C PHE A 290 -27.18 6.60 -7.97
N ARG A 291 -28.27 7.08 -7.36
CA ARG A 291 -28.25 8.34 -6.60
C ARG A 291 -29.06 8.33 -5.31
N ASN A 292 -28.66 9.20 -4.39
CA ASN A 292 -29.41 9.57 -3.19
C ASN A 292 -29.74 8.38 -2.26
N PHE A 293 -28.76 7.57 -1.89
CA PHE A 293 -28.96 6.54 -0.86
C PHE A 293 -27.72 6.33 -0.01
N THR A 294 -27.95 5.71 1.15
CA THR A 294 -26.91 5.26 2.06
C THR A 294 -26.86 3.74 2.09
N ILE A 295 -25.68 3.16 2.04
CA ILE A 295 -25.41 1.77 2.43
C ILE A 295 -24.82 1.81 3.84
N ASP A 296 -25.38 1.01 4.74
CA ASP A 296 -24.83 0.84 6.08
C ASP A 296 -24.91 -0.62 6.53
N TRP A 297 -24.12 -0.96 7.54
CA TRP A 297 -24.17 -2.22 8.26
C TRP A 297 -24.94 -2.04 9.59
N ASP A 298 -25.62 -3.08 10.07
CA ASP A 298 -26.29 -3.06 11.37
C ASP A 298 -25.27 -3.09 12.52
N TRP A 299 -24.69 -1.92 12.81
CA TRP A 299 -23.73 -1.71 13.91
C TRP A 299 -24.34 -1.91 15.29
N GLU A 300 -25.66 -1.78 15.45
CA GLU A 300 -26.32 -1.98 16.73
C GLU A 300 -26.30 -3.46 17.12
N SER A 301 -26.48 -4.33 16.13
CA SER A 301 -26.52 -5.79 16.33
C SER A 301 -25.15 -6.45 16.18
N ASP A 302 -24.30 -5.97 15.26
CA ASP A 302 -23.03 -6.60 14.89
C ASP A 302 -21.95 -5.55 14.56
N PRO A 303 -21.39 -4.84 15.58
CA PRO A 303 -20.36 -3.84 15.37
C PRO A 303 -19.17 -4.37 14.57
N LEU A 304 -18.65 -3.55 13.64
CA LEU A 304 -17.53 -3.98 12.79
C LEU A 304 -16.16 -3.89 13.48
N ALA A 305 -16.04 -2.99 14.43
CA ALA A 305 -14.87 -2.80 15.26
C ALA A 305 -15.26 -2.14 16.60
N SER A 306 -14.38 -2.25 17.58
CA SER A 306 -14.57 -1.71 18.93
C SER A 306 -13.32 -0.99 19.41
N VAL A 307 -13.49 0.06 20.21
CA VAL A 307 -12.39 0.62 21.00
C VAL A 307 -12.30 -0.16 22.31
N VAL A 308 -11.14 -0.74 22.58
CA VAL A 308 -10.90 -1.57 23.76
C VAL A 308 -9.69 -1.09 24.56
N LYS A 309 -9.72 -1.23 25.88
CA LYS A 309 -8.57 -1.02 26.77
C LYS A 309 -8.04 -2.36 27.25
N LEU A 310 -6.74 -2.54 27.19
CA LEU A 310 -6.08 -3.74 27.67
C LEU A 310 -5.94 -3.70 29.19
N GLU A 311 -6.52 -4.67 29.91
CA GLU A 311 -6.45 -4.73 31.38
C GLU A 311 -5.26 -5.52 31.88
N SER A 312 -4.87 -6.57 31.14
CA SER A 312 -3.77 -7.45 31.54
C SER A 312 -3.17 -8.17 30.34
N VAL A 313 -1.87 -8.45 30.40
CA VAL A 313 -1.14 -9.38 29.52
C VAL A 313 -0.63 -10.52 30.39
N SER A 314 -0.77 -11.78 29.96
CA SER A 314 -0.24 -12.92 30.69
C SER A 314 1.29 -12.96 30.65
N PRO A 315 1.97 -13.61 31.63
CA PRO A 315 3.45 -13.71 31.63
C PRO A 315 4.05 -14.35 30.38
N LYS A 316 3.31 -15.25 29.71
CA LYS A 316 3.72 -15.88 28.44
C LYS A 316 3.44 -15.02 27.20
N LEU A 317 2.84 -13.84 27.38
CA LEU A 317 2.51 -12.89 26.30
C LEU A 317 1.57 -13.50 25.25
N GLU A 318 0.76 -14.47 25.67
CA GLU A 318 -0.12 -15.27 24.81
C GLU A 318 -1.60 -15.00 25.07
N THR A 319 -1.94 -14.43 26.23
CA THR A 319 -3.31 -14.11 26.63
C THR A 319 -3.41 -12.66 27.06
N VAL A 320 -4.46 -11.97 26.62
CA VAL A 320 -4.81 -10.62 27.06
C VAL A 320 -6.27 -10.55 27.49
N ARG A 321 -6.58 -9.60 28.37
CA ARG A 321 -7.96 -9.21 28.67
C ARG A 321 -8.20 -7.80 28.17
N VAL A 322 -9.28 -7.61 27.40
CA VAL A 322 -9.62 -6.33 26.78
C VAL A 322 -11.04 -5.93 27.17
N ARG A 323 -11.18 -4.73 27.75
CA ARG A 323 -12.46 -4.12 28.11
C ARG A 323 -12.96 -3.22 26.99
N PHE A 324 -14.20 -3.42 26.56
CA PHE A 324 -14.85 -2.60 25.56
C PHE A 324 -15.27 -1.28 26.18
N LEU A 325 -14.90 -0.16 25.56
CA LEU A 325 -15.05 1.18 26.17
C LEU A 325 -16.36 1.88 25.81
N ASP A 326 -17.02 1.45 24.73
CA ASP A 326 -18.19 2.13 24.18
C ASP A 326 -19.49 1.34 24.37
N CYS A 327 -19.47 0.24 25.15
CA CYS A 327 -20.65 -0.52 25.52
C CYS A 327 -20.51 -1.21 26.90
N ASP A 328 -21.63 -1.35 27.60
CA ASP A 328 -21.73 -2.14 28.84
C ASP A 328 -21.86 -3.63 28.55
N ARG A 329 -22.42 -3.97 27.39
CA ARG A 329 -22.52 -5.31 26.85
C ARG A 329 -22.28 -5.28 25.35
N PHE A 330 -21.38 -6.12 24.86
CA PHE A 330 -21.20 -6.28 23.43
C PHE A 330 -22.37 -7.08 22.83
N PRO A 331 -23.02 -6.59 21.75
CA PRO A 331 -24.28 -7.14 21.26
C PRO A 331 -24.13 -8.56 20.68
N LYS A 332 -23.02 -8.86 20.01
CA LYS A 332 -22.77 -10.16 19.39
C LYS A 332 -21.86 -11.07 20.23
N GLN A 333 -22.43 -12.13 20.80
CA GLN A 333 -21.68 -13.02 21.71
C GLN A 333 -20.57 -13.81 21.01
N GLU A 334 -20.77 -14.21 19.74
CA GLU A 334 -19.69 -14.75 18.89
C GLU A 334 -18.85 -13.62 18.29
N VAL A 335 -17.92 -13.10 19.09
CA VAL A 335 -17.01 -12.04 18.68
C VAL A 335 -15.78 -12.61 17.96
N ARG A 336 -15.37 -11.96 16.88
CA ARG A 336 -14.09 -12.24 16.21
C ARG A 336 -13.05 -11.21 16.64
N ALA A 337 -11.83 -11.66 16.89
CA ALA A 337 -10.68 -10.79 17.08
C ALA A 337 -9.75 -10.90 15.87
N ALA A 338 -9.90 -9.99 14.91
CA ALA A 338 -9.17 -10.06 13.65
C ALA A 338 -7.81 -9.34 13.73
N ASP A 339 -7.78 -8.17 14.35
CA ASP A 339 -6.60 -7.31 14.40
C ASP A 339 -6.74 -6.24 15.49
N LEU A 340 -5.62 -5.86 16.10
CA LEU A 340 -5.54 -4.78 17.09
C LEU A 340 -4.61 -3.67 16.56
N ASN A 341 -5.07 -2.41 16.55
CA ASN A 341 -4.23 -1.24 16.22
C ASN A 341 -4.21 -0.28 17.40
N ARG A 342 -3.03 0.05 17.93
CA ARG A 342 -2.92 0.90 19.12
C ARG A 342 -3.42 2.31 18.81
N LEU A 343 -4.27 2.82 19.70
CA LEU A 343 -4.82 4.17 19.64
C LEU A 343 -4.23 5.02 20.76
N ASN A 344 -4.05 6.30 20.48
CA ASN A 344 -3.89 7.32 21.50
C ASN A 344 -5.26 7.50 22.21
N PRO A 345 -5.34 7.31 23.53
CA PRO A 345 -6.62 7.33 24.25
C PRO A 345 -7.31 8.70 24.24
N ALA A 346 -6.55 9.80 24.14
CA ALA A 346 -7.10 11.15 24.14
C ALA A 346 -7.76 11.52 22.81
N THR A 347 -7.18 11.08 21.70
CA THR A 347 -7.69 11.40 20.34
C THR A 347 -8.51 10.28 19.73
N ARG A 348 -8.43 9.05 20.28
CA ARG A 348 -8.99 7.81 19.72
C ARG A 348 -8.54 7.54 18.27
N ARG A 349 -7.36 8.04 17.90
CA ARG A 349 -6.69 7.80 16.60
C ARG A 349 -5.45 6.94 16.79
N PRO A 350 -4.90 6.31 15.73
CA PRO A 350 -3.67 5.54 15.86
C PRO A 350 -2.58 6.34 16.55
N ASP A 351 -1.90 5.72 17.51
CA ASP A 351 -0.85 6.38 18.30
C ASP A 351 0.41 6.57 17.43
N PRO A 352 0.82 7.82 17.11
CA PRO A 352 2.00 8.03 16.29
C PRO A 352 3.30 7.70 17.01
N ALA A 353 3.40 7.93 18.32
CA ALA A 353 4.62 7.73 19.08
C ALA A 353 4.84 6.26 19.47
N ARG A 354 3.73 5.52 19.64
CA ARG A 354 3.74 4.10 20.04
C ARG A 354 2.99 3.23 19.03
N ALA A 355 3.15 3.49 17.73
CA ALA A 355 2.44 2.73 16.69
C ALA A 355 2.63 1.21 16.84
N LEU A 356 1.52 0.48 16.86
CA LEU A 356 1.54 -0.98 17.01
C LEU A 356 0.32 -1.59 16.34
N ARG A 357 0.56 -2.64 15.56
CA ARG A 357 -0.46 -3.52 15.00
C ARG A 357 -0.18 -4.96 15.40
N ILE A 358 -1.21 -5.67 15.88
CA ILE A 358 -1.13 -7.08 16.25
C ILE A 358 -2.17 -7.83 15.41
N PRO A 359 -1.74 -8.49 14.31
CA PRO A 359 -2.63 -9.33 13.54
C PRO A 359 -2.97 -10.59 14.32
N LEU A 360 -4.25 -10.96 14.31
CA LEU A 360 -4.77 -12.17 14.93
C LEU A 360 -5.41 -13.02 13.82
N GLU A 361 -6.73 -13.17 13.84
CA GLU A 361 -7.49 -13.79 12.75
C GLU A 361 -7.66 -12.80 11.58
N PHE A 362 -6.59 -12.21 11.05
CA PHE A 362 -6.67 -11.17 10.02
C PHE A 362 -7.40 -11.69 8.77
N TYR A 363 -7.00 -12.87 8.30
CA TYR A 363 -7.78 -13.67 7.37
C TYR A 363 -8.69 -14.60 8.15
N LYS A 364 -10.00 -14.52 7.88
CA LYS A 364 -11.01 -15.37 8.52
C LYS A 364 -10.61 -16.84 8.40
N GLY A 365 -10.59 -17.55 9.53
CA GLY A 365 -10.20 -18.95 9.65
C GLY A 365 -8.70 -19.22 9.80
N GLN A 366 -7.82 -18.21 9.67
CA GLN A 366 -6.36 -18.38 9.80
C GLN A 366 -5.85 -17.72 11.08
N ASN A 367 -4.93 -18.36 11.80
CA ASN A 367 -4.38 -17.87 13.07
C ASN A 367 -5.46 -17.46 14.09
N LYS A 368 -6.59 -18.18 14.09
CA LYS A 368 -7.75 -17.87 14.93
C LYS A 368 -7.38 -17.95 16.42
N PRO A 369 -7.50 -16.85 17.19
CA PRO A 369 -7.32 -16.91 18.63
C PRO A 369 -8.53 -17.56 19.30
N GLN A 370 -8.34 -18.08 20.51
CA GLN A 370 -9.44 -18.43 21.39
C GLN A 370 -9.97 -17.15 22.06
N VAL A 371 -11.28 -17.02 22.16
CA VAL A 371 -11.94 -15.87 22.79
C VAL A 371 -12.96 -16.35 23.82
N ARG A 372 -13.02 -15.66 24.97
CA ARG A 372 -13.94 -16.00 26.06
C ARG A 372 -14.40 -14.73 26.78
N TRP A 373 -15.71 -14.54 26.90
CA TRP A 373 -16.27 -13.47 27.73
C TRP A 373 -16.05 -13.78 29.21
N ILE A 374 -15.50 -12.81 29.94
CA ILE A 374 -15.35 -12.83 31.40
C ILE A 374 -16.51 -12.06 32.04
N GLU A 375 -16.84 -10.92 31.44
CA GLU A 375 -17.98 -10.05 31.77
C GLU A 375 -18.65 -9.63 30.45
N PRO A 376 -19.85 -9.04 30.46
CA PRO A 376 -20.54 -8.61 29.24
C PRO A 376 -19.76 -7.64 28.33
N ASN A 377 -18.74 -6.95 28.86
CA ASN A 377 -17.83 -6.07 28.11
C ASN A 377 -16.33 -6.35 28.38
N LEU A 378 -15.98 -7.51 28.94
CA LEU A 378 -14.58 -7.92 29.17
C LEU A 378 -14.30 -9.25 28.44
N LEU A 379 -13.43 -9.19 27.45
CA LEU A 379 -13.06 -10.34 26.62
C LEU A 379 -11.64 -10.80 26.91
N GLU A 380 -11.46 -12.09 27.13
CA GLU A 380 -10.15 -12.75 27.15
C GLU A 380 -9.83 -13.28 25.74
N ILE A 381 -8.65 -12.96 25.23
CA ILE A 381 -8.14 -13.39 23.92
C ILE A 381 -6.84 -14.15 24.14
N THR A 382 -6.78 -15.40 23.69
CA THR A 382 -5.59 -16.27 23.75
C THR A 382 -5.11 -16.65 22.36
N ALA A 383 -3.86 -16.36 22.05
CA ALA A 383 -3.19 -16.61 20.78
C ALA A 383 -1.89 -17.42 20.99
N LYS A 384 -1.02 -17.48 19.98
CA LYS A 384 0.29 -18.16 20.10
C LYS A 384 1.18 -17.44 21.14
N PRO A 385 2.10 -18.16 21.82
CA PRO A 385 3.09 -17.55 22.70
C PRO A 385 3.82 -16.36 22.06
N GLY A 386 3.98 -15.26 22.80
CA GLY A 386 4.67 -14.06 22.31
C GLY A 386 3.88 -13.17 21.33
N THR A 387 2.61 -13.49 21.04
CA THR A 387 1.75 -12.66 20.15
C THR A 387 1.61 -11.24 20.68
N PHE A 388 1.45 -11.07 22.00
CA PHE A 388 1.20 -9.78 22.64
C PHE A 388 2.46 -9.14 23.24
N ARG A 389 3.66 -9.51 22.76
CA ARG A 389 4.94 -9.08 23.35
C ARG A 389 5.22 -7.57 23.34
N ALA A 390 4.53 -6.83 22.49
CA ALA A 390 4.67 -5.37 22.37
C ALA A 390 3.48 -4.60 22.98
N ALA A 391 2.50 -5.30 23.56
CA ALA A 391 1.34 -4.71 24.21
C ALA A 391 1.54 -4.63 25.73
N GLU A 392 0.97 -3.60 26.35
CA GLU A 392 1.06 -3.35 27.79
C GLU A 392 -0.33 -3.10 28.39
N ALA A 393 -0.52 -3.46 29.65
CA ALA A 393 -1.73 -3.11 30.38
C ALA A 393 -1.91 -1.58 30.42
N GLY A 394 -3.12 -1.11 30.15
CA GLY A 394 -3.46 0.30 30.00
C GLY A 394 -3.50 0.79 28.55
N ASP A 395 -2.88 0.08 27.60
CA ASP A 395 -2.96 0.43 26.18
C ASP A 395 -4.41 0.42 25.67
N THR A 396 -4.73 1.35 24.76
CA THR A 396 -6.02 1.40 24.06
C THR A 396 -5.83 0.94 22.63
N PHE A 397 -6.75 0.14 22.11
CA PHE A 397 -6.70 -0.43 20.77
C PHE A 397 -8.03 -0.28 20.03
N LEU A 398 -7.94 -0.12 18.72
CA LEU A 398 -9.00 -0.50 17.80
C LEU A 398 -8.94 -2.02 17.61
N LEU A 399 -9.95 -2.74 18.10
CA LEU A 399 -10.17 -4.15 17.84
C LEU A 399 -11.10 -4.30 16.63
N ARG A 400 -10.57 -4.77 15.50
CA ARG A 400 -11.38 -5.10 14.32
C ARG A 400 -12.01 -6.48 14.47
N HIS A 401 -13.30 -6.58 14.15
CA HIS A 401 -14.04 -7.84 14.10
C HIS A 401 -14.13 -8.40 12.67
N TYR A 402 -14.05 -7.51 11.67
CA TYR A 402 -14.05 -7.83 10.24
C TYR A 402 -12.84 -7.21 9.55
N VAL A 403 -12.45 -7.77 8.40
CA VAL A 403 -11.37 -7.20 7.57
C VAL A 403 -11.79 -7.15 6.11
N TYR A 404 -11.76 -8.28 5.40
CA TYR A 404 -12.13 -8.42 3.98
C TYR A 404 -13.33 -9.36 3.81
N ASP A 405 -14.33 -9.28 4.69
CA ASP A 405 -15.43 -10.24 4.73
C ASP A 405 -16.47 -9.97 3.62
N LEU A 406 -17.01 -8.74 3.52
CA LEU A 406 -17.92 -8.32 2.44
C LEU A 406 -17.67 -6.86 2.03
N ASN A 407 -17.63 -6.61 0.72
CA ASN A 407 -17.53 -5.25 0.19
C ASN A 407 -18.88 -4.52 0.22
N GLY A 408 -18.88 -3.19 0.29
CA GLY A 408 -20.09 -2.38 0.17
C GLY A 408 -20.71 -2.49 -1.22
N ILE A 409 -20.02 -1.97 -2.24
CA ILE A 409 -20.44 -2.00 -3.65
C ILE A 409 -19.36 -2.67 -4.50
N ASP A 410 -19.73 -3.74 -5.21
CA ASP A 410 -18.90 -4.29 -6.28
C ASP A 410 -19.31 -3.68 -7.63
N LEU A 411 -18.34 -3.14 -8.37
CA LEU A 411 -18.47 -2.62 -9.73
C LEU A 411 -17.72 -3.50 -10.71
N ARG A 412 -18.40 -4.05 -11.72
CA ARG A 412 -17.76 -4.97 -12.67
C ARG A 412 -18.26 -4.81 -14.09
N ILE A 413 -17.34 -4.58 -15.03
CA ILE A 413 -17.62 -4.55 -16.48
C ILE A 413 -18.74 -3.54 -16.84
N ASN A 414 -18.93 -2.47 -16.06
CA ASN A 414 -19.90 -1.44 -16.43
C ASN A 414 -19.29 -0.43 -17.41
N ARG A 415 -20.17 0.27 -18.13
CA ARG A 415 -19.81 1.35 -19.04
C ARG A 415 -20.73 2.54 -18.87
N HIS A 416 -20.17 3.74 -18.74
CA HIS A 416 -20.93 4.95 -18.48
C HIS A 416 -21.80 4.83 -17.20
N LEU A 417 -21.13 4.68 -16.06
CA LEU A 417 -21.75 4.53 -14.75
C LEU A 417 -21.53 5.78 -13.90
N THR A 418 -22.59 6.30 -13.28
CA THR A 418 -22.51 7.39 -12.29
C THR A 418 -23.05 6.92 -10.94
N LEU A 419 -22.25 7.08 -9.89
CA LEU A 419 -22.74 7.16 -8.51
C LEU A 419 -22.78 8.65 -8.12
N ASP A 420 -23.93 9.16 -7.70
CA ASP A 420 -24.11 10.58 -7.35
C ASP A 420 -24.83 10.73 -6.01
N ASN A 421 -24.22 11.42 -5.05
CA ASN A 421 -24.76 11.58 -3.69
C ASN A 421 -25.09 10.21 -3.04
N VAL A 422 -24.16 9.27 -3.16
CA VAL A 422 -24.22 7.95 -2.50
C VAL A 422 -23.31 7.97 -1.29
N THR A 423 -23.81 7.49 -0.15
CA THR A 423 -23.02 7.34 1.08
C THR A 423 -22.79 5.86 1.38
N ILE A 424 -21.56 5.45 1.62
CA ILE A 424 -21.23 4.16 2.24
C ILE A 424 -20.80 4.46 3.66
N ALA A 425 -21.75 4.34 4.59
CA ALA A 425 -21.54 4.62 6.00
C ALA A 425 -20.64 3.56 6.65
N SER A 426 -20.78 2.30 6.24
CA SER A 426 -19.87 1.23 6.62
C SER A 426 -19.97 -0.03 5.76
N ALA A 427 -18.92 -0.84 5.79
CA ALA A 427 -18.88 -2.18 5.19
C ALA A 427 -17.87 -3.08 5.93
N PRO A 428 -18.17 -4.39 6.15
CA PRO A 428 -17.26 -5.37 6.77
C PRO A 428 -16.14 -5.83 5.80
N GLY A 429 -15.66 -4.91 4.96
CA GLY A 429 -14.74 -5.16 3.86
C GLY A 429 -14.33 -3.83 3.24
N MET A 430 -14.14 -3.84 1.92
CA MET A 430 -13.90 -2.62 1.17
C MET A 430 -15.20 -1.83 1.00
N GLY A 431 -15.13 -0.50 0.86
CA GLY A 431 -16.30 0.31 0.50
C GLY A 431 -16.76 0.01 -0.93
N ILE A 432 -15.88 0.26 -1.90
CA ILE A 432 -16.12 -0.02 -3.33
C ILE A 432 -14.99 -0.88 -3.90
N LEU A 433 -15.32 -2.02 -4.49
CA LEU A 433 -14.37 -2.83 -5.28
C LEU A 433 -14.70 -2.73 -6.76
N THR A 434 -13.73 -2.32 -7.58
CA THR A 434 -13.86 -2.23 -9.04
C THR A 434 -12.96 -3.25 -9.73
N ALA A 435 -13.51 -3.99 -10.69
CA ALA A 435 -12.76 -5.01 -11.45
C ALA A 435 -13.30 -5.26 -12.87
N GLY A 436 -12.53 -6.00 -13.66
CA GLY A 436 -13.01 -6.63 -14.89
C GLY A 436 -13.18 -5.66 -16.06
N ALA A 437 -12.26 -4.73 -16.28
CA ALA A 437 -12.35 -3.80 -17.43
C ALA A 437 -13.59 -2.88 -17.38
N GLN A 438 -13.92 -2.42 -16.16
CA GLN A 438 -14.76 -1.24 -15.94
C GLN A 438 -14.25 -0.07 -16.81
N HIS A 439 -15.15 0.69 -17.44
CA HIS A 439 -14.77 1.75 -18.37
C HIS A 439 -15.73 2.93 -18.29
N HIS A 440 -15.24 4.17 -18.26
CA HIS A 440 -16.07 5.39 -18.13
C HIS A 440 -17.02 5.31 -16.93
N TRP A 441 -16.53 5.65 -15.74
CA TRP A 441 -17.37 5.74 -14.55
C TRP A 441 -16.98 6.92 -13.69
N GLN A 442 -17.91 7.36 -12.84
CA GLN A 442 -17.68 8.51 -11.98
C GLN A 442 -18.40 8.40 -10.64
N LEU A 443 -17.76 8.98 -9.64
CA LEU A 443 -18.33 9.26 -8.32
C LEU A 443 -18.44 10.77 -8.17
N LEU A 444 -19.65 11.26 -7.95
CA LEU A 444 -19.95 12.67 -7.74
C LEU A 444 -20.60 12.83 -6.36
N ASN A 445 -20.13 13.78 -5.56
CA ASN A 445 -20.76 14.12 -4.27
C ASN A 445 -20.92 12.92 -3.32
N CYS A 446 -20.10 11.88 -3.47
CA CYS A 446 -20.21 10.64 -2.71
C CYS A 446 -19.44 10.73 -1.39
N ARG A 447 -19.86 9.94 -0.41
CA ARG A 447 -19.18 9.87 0.90
C ARG A 447 -18.89 8.42 1.29
N ILE A 448 -17.69 8.14 1.75
CA ILE A 448 -17.33 6.86 2.36
C ILE A 448 -16.74 7.18 3.74
N VAL A 449 -17.65 7.44 4.69
CA VAL A 449 -17.35 7.86 6.05
C VAL A 449 -18.47 7.38 6.98
N PRO A 450 -18.17 7.09 8.27
CA PRO A 450 -19.20 6.84 9.27
C PRO A 450 -20.21 8.00 9.37
N PRO A 451 -21.43 7.74 9.89
CA PRO A 451 -22.39 8.81 10.15
C PRO A 451 -21.79 9.89 11.06
N ALA A 452 -22.04 11.15 10.71
CA ALA A 452 -21.55 12.30 11.48
C ALA A 452 -21.99 12.21 12.95
N GLY A 453 -21.07 12.49 13.87
CA GLY A 453 -21.31 12.42 15.32
C GLY A 453 -21.38 10.99 15.89
N SER A 454 -21.26 9.95 15.08
CA SER A 454 -21.21 8.57 15.58
C SER A 454 -19.91 8.28 16.33
N LYS A 455 -19.95 7.34 17.28
CA LYS A 455 -18.75 6.83 17.99
C LYS A 455 -18.03 5.72 17.24
N ARG A 456 -18.41 5.43 15.98
CA ARG A 456 -17.87 4.33 15.20
C ARG A 456 -16.38 4.61 14.92
N PRO A 457 -15.45 3.72 15.31
CA PRO A 457 -14.03 3.99 15.15
C PRO A 457 -13.54 3.81 13.70
N CYS A 458 -14.35 3.20 12.82
CA CYS A 458 -14.09 3.05 11.40
C CYS A 458 -15.39 3.04 10.59
N GLY A 459 -15.29 3.34 9.28
CA GLY A 459 -16.36 3.14 8.30
C GLY A 459 -16.22 1.79 7.62
N THR A 460 -15.17 1.63 6.81
CA THR A 460 -14.84 0.37 6.13
C THR A 460 -13.74 -0.36 6.89
N THR A 461 -13.83 -1.69 7.01
CA THR A 461 -12.81 -2.50 7.71
C THR A 461 -11.60 -2.87 6.86
N ALA A 462 -11.66 -2.55 5.57
CA ALA A 462 -10.54 -2.52 4.64
C ALA A 462 -10.56 -1.18 3.87
N ASP A 463 -10.23 -1.21 2.58
CA ASP A 463 -10.09 -0.04 1.73
C ASP A 463 -11.40 0.74 1.59
N ALA A 464 -11.37 2.06 1.44
CA ALA A 464 -12.60 2.78 1.06
C ALA A 464 -12.94 2.52 -0.41
N MET A 465 -11.94 2.53 -1.30
CA MET A 465 -12.08 2.15 -2.71
C MET A 465 -10.86 1.36 -3.20
N HIS A 466 -11.11 0.27 -3.93
CA HIS A 466 -10.04 -0.55 -4.53
C HIS A 466 -10.40 -0.88 -5.99
N THR A 467 -9.57 -0.46 -6.93
CA THR A 467 -9.65 -0.84 -8.35
C THR A 467 -8.50 -1.78 -8.67
N THR A 468 -8.83 -3.02 -9.03
CA THR A 468 -7.85 -4.11 -9.25
C THR A 468 -7.64 -4.43 -10.73
N SER A 469 -8.56 -3.99 -11.59
CA SER A 469 -8.43 -4.10 -13.05
C SER A 469 -9.51 -3.30 -13.75
N SER A 470 -9.12 -2.31 -14.56
CA SER A 470 -10.05 -1.49 -15.34
C SER A 470 -9.57 -1.25 -16.76
N ALA A 471 -10.40 -0.60 -17.57
CA ALA A 471 -10.04 -0.06 -18.88
C ALA A 471 -9.92 1.48 -18.84
N GLY A 472 -9.95 2.08 -17.64
CA GLY A 472 -9.75 3.52 -17.44
C GLY A 472 -10.98 4.40 -17.66
N PHE A 473 -10.72 5.72 -17.65
CA PHE A 473 -11.73 6.80 -17.67
C PHE A 473 -12.55 6.82 -16.38
N PHE A 474 -11.90 7.23 -15.30
CA PHE A 474 -12.52 7.41 -13.99
C PHE A 474 -12.47 8.86 -13.55
N ARG A 475 -13.55 9.34 -12.94
CA ARG A 475 -13.60 10.68 -12.34
C ARG A 475 -14.23 10.64 -10.95
N MET A 476 -13.58 11.30 -10.00
CA MET A 476 -14.04 11.47 -8.64
C MET A 476 -14.04 12.94 -8.26
N GLU A 477 -15.23 13.48 -8.01
CA GLU A 477 -15.41 14.91 -7.75
C GLU A 477 -16.27 15.19 -6.54
N ASN A 478 -15.83 16.16 -5.73
CA ASN A 478 -16.55 16.68 -4.57
C ASN A 478 -16.93 15.58 -3.55
N CYS A 479 -16.08 14.57 -3.41
CA CYS A 479 -16.32 13.43 -2.54
C CYS A 479 -15.56 13.53 -1.22
N GLU A 480 -16.01 12.78 -0.22
CA GLU A 480 -15.39 12.65 1.10
C GLU A 480 -15.08 11.19 1.40
N LEU A 481 -13.86 10.88 1.81
CA LEU A 481 -13.46 9.54 2.19
C LEU A 481 -12.59 9.58 3.43
N GLY A 482 -12.89 8.71 4.39
CA GLY A 482 -12.09 8.60 5.58
C GLY A 482 -12.51 7.49 6.51
N HIS A 483 -11.74 7.30 7.57
CA HIS A 483 -11.97 6.24 8.56
C HIS A 483 -11.95 4.81 7.96
N SER A 484 -11.22 4.60 6.86
CA SER A 484 -10.91 3.26 6.36
C SER A 484 -9.86 2.59 7.24
N CYS A 485 -9.95 1.26 7.40
CA CYS A 485 -8.93 0.50 8.14
C CYS A 485 -7.79 -0.01 7.25
N ASP A 486 -7.86 0.22 5.93
CA ASP A 486 -6.76 0.07 4.98
C ASP A 486 -6.71 1.29 4.04
N ASP A 487 -6.11 1.18 2.84
CA ASP A 487 -6.04 2.30 1.88
C ASP A 487 -7.36 3.06 1.75
N THR A 488 -7.33 4.39 1.70
CA THR A 488 -8.55 5.09 1.30
C THR A 488 -8.84 4.79 -0.18
N MET A 489 -7.83 4.85 -1.03
CA MET A 489 -7.96 4.50 -2.44
C MET A 489 -6.76 3.70 -2.91
N ASN A 490 -6.98 2.57 -3.58
CA ASN A 490 -5.96 1.81 -4.29
C ASN A 490 -6.38 1.59 -5.76
N PHE A 491 -5.60 2.08 -6.72
CA PHE A 491 -5.88 1.96 -8.16
C PHE A 491 -4.72 1.30 -8.88
N HIS A 492 -4.92 0.07 -9.35
CA HIS A 492 -3.92 -0.67 -10.10
C HIS A 492 -4.55 -1.70 -11.04
N ASP A 493 -3.76 -2.17 -12.00
CA ASP A 493 -4.00 -3.47 -12.62
C ASP A 493 -3.18 -4.54 -11.90
N LEU A 494 -3.54 -5.81 -12.07
CA LEU A 494 -2.76 -6.91 -11.52
C LEU A 494 -1.59 -7.25 -12.45
N ASN A 495 -0.39 -7.29 -11.91
CA ASN A 495 0.70 -8.00 -12.56
C ASN A 495 0.82 -9.42 -11.96
N GLY A 496 1.75 -10.22 -12.45
CA GLY A 496 2.12 -11.48 -11.81
C GLY A 496 3.60 -11.74 -11.94
N TYR A 497 4.20 -12.40 -10.96
CA TYR A 497 5.51 -13.00 -11.12
C TYR A 497 5.36 -14.33 -11.86
N ALA A 498 6.22 -14.64 -12.83
CA ALA A 498 6.20 -15.91 -13.52
C ALA A 498 7.59 -16.52 -13.66
N VAL A 499 7.63 -17.84 -13.68
CA VAL A 499 8.83 -18.62 -14.01
C VAL A 499 8.69 -19.20 -15.41
N ARG A 500 9.78 -19.24 -16.16
CA ARG A 500 9.84 -19.90 -17.46
C ARG A 500 9.75 -21.42 -17.25
N LEU A 501 8.88 -22.09 -18.00
CA LEU A 501 8.80 -23.55 -18.00
C LEU A 501 9.59 -24.14 -19.17
N ASP A 502 9.45 -23.54 -20.35
CA ASP A 502 10.17 -23.89 -21.57
C ASP A 502 10.10 -22.75 -22.61
N ASP A 503 10.47 -23.06 -23.85
CA ASP A 503 10.49 -22.14 -24.99
C ASP A 503 9.14 -21.49 -25.33
N ARG A 504 8.00 -21.98 -24.82
CA ARG A 504 6.68 -21.44 -25.17
C ARG A 504 5.76 -21.24 -23.97
N ARG A 505 6.20 -21.61 -22.77
CA ARG A 505 5.33 -21.65 -21.58
C ARG A 505 5.96 -20.95 -20.39
N VAL A 506 5.12 -20.21 -19.68
CA VAL A 506 5.44 -19.61 -18.38
C VAL A 506 4.40 -20.03 -17.34
N MET A 507 4.81 -20.04 -16.07
CA MET A 507 3.93 -20.27 -14.94
C MET A 507 3.85 -19.00 -14.11
N ALA A 508 2.75 -18.25 -14.24
CA ALA A 508 2.44 -17.17 -13.32
C ALA A 508 2.14 -17.74 -11.92
N THR A 509 2.82 -17.22 -10.91
CA THR A 509 2.66 -17.57 -9.50
C THR A 509 1.96 -16.42 -8.75
N ASN A 510 1.54 -16.69 -7.51
CA ASN A 510 1.02 -15.68 -6.60
C ASN A 510 -0.27 -14.94 -7.06
N LEU A 511 -1.22 -15.63 -7.69
CA LEU A 511 -2.51 -15.03 -8.11
C LEU A 511 -3.56 -14.97 -6.98
N ASN A 512 -3.12 -14.67 -5.76
CA ASN A 512 -3.81 -14.97 -4.49
C ASN A 512 -5.21 -14.36 -4.31
N TYR A 513 -5.56 -13.32 -5.05
CA TYR A 513 -6.74 -12.51 -4.74
C TYR A 513 -7.83 -12.45 -5.82
N HIS A 514 -7.62 -13.05 -7.00
CA HIS A 514 -8.52 -12.79 -8.12
C HIS A 514 -9.25 -14.02 -8.72
N PRO A 515 -10.57 -13.87 -8.93
CA PRO A 515 -11.46 -14.93 -9.36
C PRO A 515 -11.12 -15.39 -10.77
N GLY A 516 -11.03 -16.71 -10.96
CA GLY A 516 -11.16 -17.48 -12.20
C GLY A 516 -10.36 -17.15 -13.46
N ASP A 517 -10.18 -15.88 -13.82
CA ASP A 517 -10.40 -15.46 -15.21
C ASP A 517 -9.59 -14.19 -15.60
N TYR A 518 -8.60 -13.82 -14.78
CA TYR A 518 -7.75 -12.65 -15.07
C TYR A 518 -6.97 -12.84 -16.37
N PHE A 519 -6.36 -14.01 -16.56
CA PHE A 519 -5.76 -14.42 -17.83
C PHE A 519 -6.74 -15.31 -18.59
N ARG A 520 -6.95 -15.03 -19.88
CA ARG A 520 -7.77 -15.84 -20.78
C ARG A 520 -7.01 -16.17 -22.06
N LYS A 521 -7.40 -17.27 -22.70
CA LYS A 521 -7.00 -17.57 -24.08
C LYS A 521 -7.35 -16.37 -24.97
N GLY A 522 -6.37 -15.93 -25.77
CA GLY A 522 -6.48 -14.80 -26.68
C GLY A 522 -6.09 -13.45 -26.07
N ASP A 523 -5.93 -13.35 -24.75
CA ASP A 523 -5.47 -12.11 -24.11
C ASP A 523 -4.05 -11.77 -24.60
N PRO A 524 -3.76 -10.48 -24.89
CA PRO A 524 -2.41 -10.02 -25.16
C PRO A 524 -1.61 -9.95 -23.86
N ILE A 525 -0.55 -10.74 -23.76
CA ILE A 525 0.31 -10.81 -22.58
C ILE A 525 1.69 -10.24 -22.93
N GLU A 526 2.16 -9.34 -22.08
CA GLU A 526 3.53 -8.84 -22.12
C GLU A 526 4.36 -9.50 -21.02
N LEU A 527 5.60 -9.83 -21.34
CA LEU A 527 6.59 -10.33 -20.39
C LEU A 527 7.67 -9.26 -20.21
N CYS A 528 7.85 -8.78 -18.99
CA CYS A 528 8.95 -7.89 -18.61
C CYS A 528 9.99 -8.67 -17.82
N ASN A 529 11.23 -8.17 -17.78
CA ASN A 529 12.24 -8.68 -16.85
C ASN A 529 11.81 -8.45 -15.40
N ALA A 530 12.50 -9.08 -14.45
CA ALA A 530 12.19 -9.00 -13.01
C ALA A 530 12.34 -7.59 -12.40
N ASP A 531 13.01 -6.67 -13.09
CA ASP A 531 13.11 -5.24 -12.76
C ASP A 531 12.08 -4.38 -13.53
N PHE A 532 11.13 -5.02 -14.23
CA PHE A 532 10.16 -4.41 -15.14
C PHE A 532 10.72 -3.82 -16.45
N SER A 533 12.02 -3.95 -16.73
CA SER A 533 12.53 -3.55 -18.05
C SER A 533 11.90 -4.40 -19.16
N PRO A 534 11.62 -3.83 -20.35
CA PRO A 534 10.93 -4.56 -21.41
C PRO A 534 11.81 -5.65 -22.00
N THR A 535 11.23 -6.83 -22.22
CA THR A 535 11.87 -7.89 -23.04
C THR A 535 11.65 -7.68 -24.54
N GLY A 536 10.69 -6.83 -24.90
CA GLY A 536 10.18 -6.68 -26.27
C GLY A 536 9.12 -7.72 -26.66
N PHE A 537 8.77 -8.66 -25.77
CA PHE A 537 7.79 -9.70 -26.05
C PHE A 537 6.37 -9.28 -25.70
N THR A 538 5.47 -9.39 -26.67
CA THR A 538 4.02 -9.35 -26.45
C THR A 538 3.35 -10.33 -27.40
N ALA A 539 2.59 -11.28 -26.85
CA ALA A 539 1.95 -12.33 -27.62
C ALA A 539 0.57 -12.67 -27.07
N LYS A 540 -0.28 -13.28 -27.91
CA LYS A 540 -1.60 -13.77 -27.45
C LYS A 540 -1.42 -15.11 -26.75
N ALA A 541 -2.03 -15.27 -25.57
CA ALA A 541 -2.07 -16.56 -24.90
C ALA A 541 -2.86 -17.58 -25.75
N VAL A 542 -2.22 -18.68 -26.18
CA VAL A 542 -2.90 -19.75 -26.94
C VAL A 542 -3.60 -20.75 -26.03
N SER A 543 -3.08 -20.94 -24.82
CA SER A 543 -3.70 -21.74 -23.77
C SER A 543 -3.43 -21.11 -22.39
N VAL A 544 -4.38 -21.27 -21.48
CA VAL A 544 -4.30 -20.81 -20.09
C VAL A 544 -4.83 -21.93 -19.21
N ARG A 545 -3.98 -22.49 -18.33
CA ARG A 545 -4.34 -23.59 -17.41
C ARG A 545 -4.10 -23.17 -15.97
N ARG A 546 -5.15 -23.17 -15.16
CA ARG A 546 -5.07 -22.75 -13.76
C ARG A 546 -4.97 -23.95 -12.83
N ASN A 547 -4.12 -23.83 -11.81
CA ASN A 547 -4.05 -24.74 -10.68
C ASN A 547 -3.88 -23.93 -9.38
N GLY A 548 -4.98 -23.73 -8.65
CA GLY A 548 -5.00 -22.91 -7.44
C GLY A 548 -4.51 -21.48 -7.67
N LYS A 549 -3.39 -21.14 -7.04
CA LYS A 549 -2.71 -19.82 -7.09
C LYS A 549 -1.73 -19.67 -8.27
N ARG A 550 -1.62 -20.70 -9.11
CA ARG A 550 -0.71 -20.75 -10.26
C ARG A 550 -1.49 -20.79 -11.57
N CYS A 551 -0.93 -20.20 -12.61
CA CYS A 551 -1.52 -20.18 -13.95
C CYS A 551 -0.43 -20.39 -15.01
N GLU A 552 -0.51 -21.52 -15.71
CA GLU A 552 0.33 -21.79 -16.87
C GLU A 552 -0.24 -21.06 -18.08
N ILE A 553 0.61 -20.34 -18.80
CA ILE A 553 0.26 -19.59 -20.00
C ILE A 553 1.18 -20.07 -21.12
N GLU A 554 0.59 -20.43 -22.25
CA GLU A 554 1.28 -20.90 -23.45
C GLU A 554 1.15 -19.88 -24.58
N PHE A 555 2.21 -19.75 -25.37
CA PHE A 555 2.30 -18.88 -26.54
C PHE A 555 2.63 -19.69 -27.81
N ALA A 556 2.30 -19.13 -28.98
CA ALA A 556 2.76 -19.72 -30.25
C ALA A 556 4.23 -19.35 -30.51
N GLU A 557 4.59 -18.14 -30.11
CA GLU A 557 5.89 -17.52 -30.20
C GLU A 557 6.85 -18.05 -29.12
N LYS A 558 8.15 -17.99 -29.40
CA LYS A 558 9.17 -18.35 -28.42
C LYS A 558 9.21 -17.30 -27.30
N VAL A 559 9.06 -17.73 -26.05
CA VAL A 559 9.22 -16.90 -24.85
C VAL A 559 10.69 -16.42 -24.77
N PRO A 560 10.96 -15.17 -24.34
CA PRO A 560 12.32 -14.64 -24.20
C PRO A 560 13.23 -15.54 -23.36
N GLU A 561 14.53 -15.38 -23.54
CA GLU A 561 15.52 -15.94 -22.62
C GLU A 561 15.41 -15.25 -21.25
N GLY A 562 15.59 -16.01 -20.17
CA GLY A 562 15.41 -15.55 -18.79
C GLY A 562 14.58 -16.52 -17.95
N ASP A 563 14.92 -16.66 -16.67
CA ASP A 563 14.29 -17.67 -15.80
C ASP A 563 12.93 -17.21 -15.26
N ASN A 564 12.72 -15.89 -15.17
CA ASN A 564 11.55 -15.30 -14.55
C ASN A 564 11.20 -13.95 -15.17
N PHE A 565 9.90 -13.66 -15.12
CA PHE A 565 9.29 -12.52 -15.78
C PHE A 565 8.24 -11.88 -14.87
N ILE A 566 7.96 -10.61 -15.12
CA ILE A 566 6.70 -9.98 -14.73
C ILE A 566 5.72 -10.10 -15.88
N VAL A 567 4.54 -10.61 -15.59
CA VAL A 567 3.47 -10.88 -16.57
C VAL A 567 2.42 -9.80 -16.48
N LEU A 568 2.21 -9.07 -17.58
CA LEU A 568 1.21 -8.02 -17.68
C LEU A 568 0.12 -8.45 -18.66
N ASN A 569 -1.16 -8.34 -18.27
CA ASN A 569 -2.28 -8.62 -19.17
C ASN A 569 -2.78 -7.33 -19.82
N ARG A 570 -2.38 -7.10 -21.07
CA ARG A 570 -2.72 -5.89 -21.83
C ARG A 570 -4.18 -5.84 -22.30
N ARG A 571 -5.04 -6.79 -21.90
CA ARG A 571 -6.50 -6.60 -21.94
C ARG A 571 -6.95 -5.47 -21.01
N PHE A 572 -6.23 -5.26 -19.91
CA PHE A 572 -6.50 -4.23 -18.93
C PHE A 572 -5.53 -3.05 -19.11
N GLY A 573 -5.90 -1.92 -18.54
CA GLY A 573 -5.13 -0.69 -18.62
C GLY A 573 -5.83 0.42 -17.86
N THR A 574 -5.69 0.41 -16.55
CA THR A 574 -6.15 1.47 -15.65
C THR A 574 -5.41 2.77 -15.99
N ARG A 575 -6.15 3.71 -16.58
CA ARG A 575 -5.62 4.99 -17.08
C ARG A 575 -6.68 6.08 -17.15
N ASN A 576 -6.26 7.32 -17.36
CA ASN A 576 -7.13 8.48 -17.51
C ASN A 576 -8.05 8.70 -16.29
N LEU A 577 -7.43 9.00 -15.15
CA LEU A 577 -8.10 9.12 -13.85
C LEU A 577 -8.08 10.59 -13.37
N ILE A 578 -9.21 11.11 -12.93
CA ILE A 578 -9.35 12.47 -12.39
C ILE A 578 -9.83 12.40 -10.93
N PHE A 579 -9.05 12.96 -10.02
CA PHE A 579 -9.41 13.16 -8.62
C PHE A 579 -9.41 14.66 -8.32
N ARG A 580 -10.59 15.25 -8.15
CA ARG A 580 -10.75 16.70 -8.02
C ARG A 580 -11.65 17.10 -6.87
N ASN A 581 -11.23 18.11 -6.10
CA ASN A 581 -12.03 18.73 -5.02
C ASN A 581 -12.49 17.73 -3.93
N ASN A 582 -11.71 16.68 -3.64
CA ASN A 582 -12.08 15.68 -2.65
C ASN A 582 -11.47 15.98 -1.28
N HIS A 583 -12.11 15.46 -0.23
CA HIS A 583 -11.59 15.47 1.13
C HIS A 583 -11.25 14.04 1.57
N ILE A 584 -9.96 13.78 1.77
CA ILE A 584 -9.40 12.50 2.16
C ILE A 584 -8.82 12.65 3.57
N HIS A 585 -9.36 11.94 4.57
CA HIS A 585 -8.92 12.13 5.95
C HIS A 585 -8.98 10.86 6.82
N ASP A 586 -8.27 10.86 7.95
CA ASP A 586 -8.27 9.76 8.92
C ASP A 586 -8.00 8.40 8.22
N PHE A 587 -6.90 8.35 7.45
CA PHE A 587 -6.58 7.25 6.54
C PHE A 587 -5.27 6.54 6.90
N PRO A 588 -5.13 5.24 6.59
CA PRO A 588 -3.86 4.54 6.50
C PRO A 588 -2.93 5.14 5.44
N ARG A 589 -3.06 4.75 4.17
CA ARG A 589 -2.52 5.51 3.02
C ARG A 589 -3.69 6.18 2.31
N GLY A 590 -3.46 7.36 1.73
CA GLY A 590 -4.52 8.13 1.07
C GLY A 590 -4.87 7.55 -0.30
N LEU A 591 -3.99 7.76 -1.29
CA LEU A 591 -4.12 7.24 -2.66
C LEU A 591 -2.88 6.42 -3.04
N LEU A 592 -3.03 5.10 -3.10
CA LEU A 592 -2.07 4.18 -3.70
C LEU A 592 -2.40 4.02 -5.20
N LEU A 593 -1.46 4.38 -6.08
CA LEU A 593 -1.72 4.58 -7.49
C LEU A 593 -0.66 3.92 -8.37
N SER A 594 -1.13 3.03 -9.25
CA SER A 594 -0.39 2.43 -10.35
C SER A 594 -1.19 2.53 -11.65
N ALA A 595 -1.12 3.70 -12.28
CA ALA A 595 -1.91 4.05 -13.46
C ALA A 595 -1.20 5.09 -14.33
N GLU A 596 -1.71 5.26 -15.55
CA GLU A 596 -1.22 6.26 -16.50
C GLU A 596 -2.26 7.37 -16.74
N ASP A 597 -1.81 8.57 -17.11
CA ASP A 597 -2.66 9.74 -17.41
C ASP A 597 -3.56 10.10 -16.21
N VAL A 598 -2.98 10.67 -15.16
CA VAL A 598 -3.72 10.93 -13.90
C VAL A 598 -3.60 12.38 -13.48
N THR A 599 -4.73 12.99 -13.14
CA THR A 599 -4.80 14.34 -12.54
C THR A 599 -5.34 14.23 -11.12
N ILE A 600 -4.55 14.71 -10.15
CA ILE A 600 -4.92 14.80 -8.74
C ILE A 600 -4.85 16.28 -8.37
N GLU A 601 -6.01 16.93 -8.24
CA GLU A 601 -6.05 18.37 -8.03
C GLU A 601 -7.06 18.88 -7.01
N ASN A 602 -6.69 19.96 -6.32
CA ASN A 602 -7.56 20.65 -5.35
C ASN A 602 -8.11 19.72 -4.24
N ASN A 603 -7.41 18.63 -3.92
CA ASN A 603 -7.83 17.71 -2.87
C ASN A 603 -7.18 18.08 -1.53
N ARG A 604 -7.81 17.67 -0.43
CA ARG A 604 -7.28 17.79 0.94
C ARG A 604 -6.95 16.41 1.50
N PHE A 605 -5.71 16.23 1.96
CA PHE A 605 -5.23 15.04 2.64
C PHE A 605 -4.87 15.40 4.08
N GLU A 606 -5.60 14.84 5.05
CA GLU A 606 -5.48 15.24 6.46
C GLU A 606 -5.42 14.03 7.40
N ARG A 607 -4.64 14.13 8.47
CA ARG A 607 -4.66 13.14 9.58
C ARG A 607 -4.42 11.69 9.14
N GLY A 608 -3.70 11.51 8.03
CA GLY A 608 -3.36 10.21 7.50
C GLY A 608 -2.15 9.62 8.19
N ILE A 609 -2.22 8.39 8.69
CA ILE A 609 -1.16 7.76 9.48
C ILE A 609 0.06 7.32 8.66
N ALA A 610 -0.07 7.23 7.33
CA ALA A 610 1.03 7.03 6.38
C ALA A 610 0.93 8.03 5.21
N SER A 611 1.68 7.81 4.13
CA SER A 611 1.71 8.70 2.95
C SER A 611 0.33 8.99 2.37
N GLY A 612 0.12 10.26 2.01
CA GLY A 612 -1.12 10.75 1.40
C GLY A 612 -1.26 10.29 -0.06
N ILE A 613 -0.16 10.28 -0.81
CA ILE A 613 -0.12 9.71 -2.16
C ILE A 613 1.08 8.77 -2.27
N LYS A 614 0.85 7.58 -2.82
CA LYS A 614 1.89 6.64 -3.23
C LYS A 614 1.77 6.40 -4.73
N LEU A 615 2.78 6.80 -5.50
CA LEU A 615 2.95 6.37 -6.88
C LEU A 615 3.83 5.13 -6.84
N GLU A 616 3.26 3.95 -7.05
CA GLU A 616 3.95 2.69 -6.77
C GLU A 616 3.58 1.57 -7.75
N THR A 617 4.53 0.68 -7.97
CA THR A 617 4.34 -0.57 -8.71
C THR A 617 5.33 -1.61 -8.21
N GLY A 618 4.96 -2.88 -8.26
CA GLY A 618 5.86 -3.93 -7.79
C GLY A 618 5.24 -5.31 -7.78
N TYR A 619 6.02 -6.27 -7.26
CA TYR A 619 5.54 -7.62 -6.98
C TYR A 619 6.10 -8.14 -5.68
N THR A 620 5.29 -8.93 -4.99
CA THR A 620 5.76 -9.85 -3.95
C THR A 620 5.74 -11.27 -4.49
N LEU A 621 6.58 -12.14 -3.95
CA LEU A 621 6.63 -13.53 -4.40
C LEU A 621 5.52 -14.41 -3.77
N GLN A 622 4.85 -13.91 -2.72
CA GLN A 622 3.95 -14.74 -1.90
C GLN A 622 2.55 -14.16 -1.62
N VAL A 623 2.32 -12.84 -1.73
CA VAL A 623 1.07 -12.23 -1.26
C VAL A 623 0.28 -11.47 -2.34
N TRP A 624 0.85 -10.40 -2.91
CA TRP A 624 0.23 -9.54 -3.95
C TRP A 624 1.24 -9.10 -5.02
N SER A 625 0.71 -8.57 -6.11
CA SER A 625 1.44 -8.15 -7.32
C SER A 625 0.62 -7.07 -8.04
N GLU A 626 1.06 -5.82 -7.96
CA GLU A 626 0.21 -4.68 -8.31
C GLU A 626 0.94 -3.68 -9.21
N GLY A 627 0.28 -3.32 -10.32
CA GLY A 627 0.69 -2.21 -11.17
C GLY A 627 1.50 -2.58 -12.40
N TYR A 628 1.38 -1.74 -13.44
CA TYR A 628 2.17 -1.84 -14.68
C TYR A 628 3.25 -0.74 -14.77
N GLY A 629 3.31 0.13 -13.77
CA GLY A 629 4.04 1.38 -13.80
C GLY A 629 3.13 2.60 -13.77
N VAL A 630 3.76 3.77 -13.70
CA VAL A 630 3.09 5.06 -13.52
C VAL A 630 3.64 6.05 -14.52
N ARG A 631 2.77 6.74 -15.26
CA ARG A 631 3.18 7.67 -16.30
C ARG A 631 2.21 8.83 -16.48
N ASN A 632 2.73 10.01 -16.80
CA ASN A 632 1.97 11.22 -17.10
C ASN A 632 1.02 11.60 -15.95
N ILE A 633 1.61 12.02 -14.84
CA ILE A 633 0.89 12.35 -13.61
C ILE A 633 1.01 13.85 -13.32
N LEU A 634 -0.13 14.47 -13.05
CA LEU A 634 -0.23 15.86 -12.59
C LEU A 634 -0.83 15.89 -11.18
N ILE A 635 -0.03 16.29 -10.20
CA ILE A 635 -0.45 16.50 -8.81
C ILE A 635 -0.39 18.00 -8.53
N ARG A 636 -1.54 18.69 -8.54
CA ARG A 636 -1.57 20.15 -8.40
C ARG A 636 -2.54 20.72 -7.38
N ASN A 637 -2.12 21.80 -6.71
CA ASN A 637 -2.98 22.57 -5.81
C ASN A 637 -3.66 21.74 -4.70
N ASN A 638 -3.04 20.64 -4.28
CA ASN A 638 -3.52 19.84 -3.17
C ASN A 638 -2.97 20.37 -1.84
N TRP A 639 -3.69 20.06 -0.76
CA TRP A 639 -3.34 20.42 0.59
C TRP A 639 -3.05 19.19 1.43
N PHE A 640 -1.85 19.10 2.02
CA PHE A 640 -1.44 18.02 2.91
C PHE A 640 -1.21 18.58 4.31
N ASP A 641 -1.98 18.12 5.30
CA ASP A 641 -1.86 18.57 6.69
C ASP A 641 -1.55 17.41 7.63
N ARG A 642 -0.33 17.42 8.19
CA ARG A 642 0.18 16.45 9.17
C ARG A 642 -0.05 15.01 8.72
N VAL A 643 0.40 14.74 7.50
CA VAL A 643 0.38 13.41 6.88
C VAL A 643 1.58 12.60 7.38
N ASN A 644 1.40 11.28 7.47
CA ASN A 644 2.39 10.31 7.96
C ASN A 644 2.97 10.59 9.36
N PRO A 645 2.15 10.94 10.38
CA PRO A 645 2.58 11.26 11.74
C PRO A 645 3.26 10.10 12.46
N ILE A 646 3.11 8.85 12.00
CA ILE A 646 3.79 7.68 12.59
C ILE A 646 5.20 7.47 12.01
N GLY A 647 5.58 8.24 10.99
CA GLY A 647 6.88 8.13 10.33
C GLY A 647 7.07 6.87 9.49
N ARG A 648 6.00 6.31 8.90
CA ARG A 648 6.06 5.09 8.07
C ARG A 648 7.00 5.29 6.88
N TYR A 649 7.73 4.24 6.49
CA TYR A 649 8.78 4.25 5.45
C TYR A 649 10.03 5.05 5.86
N PRO A 650 10.66 4.74 7.01
CA PRO A 650 11.81 5.49 7.51
C PRO A 650 13.03 5.44 6.57
N ASN A 651 13.20 4.34 5.82
CA ASN A 651 14.27 4.21 4.83
C ASN A 651 14.17 5.25 3.69
N GLU A 652 12.95 5.67 3.37
CA GLU A 652 12.63 6.67 2.36
C GLU A 652 12.10 7.96 2.98
N ASN A 653 12.64 8.30 4.16
CA ASN A 653 12.44 9.58 4.84
C ASN A 653 11.00 9.91 5.23
N SER A 654 10.16 8.90 5.46
CA SER A 654 8.80 9.04 5.97
C SER A 654 7.94 10.05 5.20
N PRO A 655 7.64 9.79 3.91
CA PRO A 655 7.17 10.83 3.02
C PRO A 655 5.66 11.05 3.01
N ASP A 656 5.22 12.27 2.64
CA ASP A 656 3.81 12.57 2.39
C ASP A 656 3.39 12.10 0.99
N ILE A 657 4.18 12.43 -0.04
CA ILE A 657 4.11 11.84 -1.38
C ILE A 657 5.30 10.89 -1.57
N TYR A 658 4.99 9.60 -1.76
CA TYR A 658 6.00 8.56 -1.95
C TYR A 658 5.98 8.02 -3.38
N ILE A 659 7.07 8.17 -4.12
CA ILE A 659 7.25 7.55 -5.44
C ILE A 659 8.25 6.41 -5.28
N ASN A 660 7.84 5.16 -5.54
CA ASN A 660 8.75 4.02 -5.39
C ASN A 660 8.34 2.76 -6.19
N SER A 661 9.21 1.75 -6.16
CA SER A 661 8.89 0.37 -6.53
C SER A 661 9.26 -0.60 -5.42
N TYR A 662 8.68 -1.79 -5.47
CA TYR A 662 9.00 -2.89 -4.56
C TYR A 662 9.21 -4.20 -5.34
N LEU A 663 10.28 -4.93 -5.02
CA LEU A 663 10.67 -6.16 -5.71
C LEU A 663 10.81 -7.31 -4.71
N GLY A 664 10.01 -8.35 -4.89
CA GLY A 664 10.04 -9.59 -4.09
C GLY A 664 9.27 -9.53 -2.77
N THR A 665 9.28 -8.39 -2.08
CA THR A 665 8.56 -8.12 -0.83
C THR A 665 8.04 -6.68 -0.80
N ASP A 666 7.16 -6.32 0.14
CA ASP A 666 6.72 -4.94 0.39
C ASP A 666 6.54 -4.69 1.90
N PRO A 667 7.17 -3.66 2.49
CA PRO A 667 8.14 -2.75 1.87
C PRO A 667 9.43 -3.48 1.50
N SER A 668 10.06 -3.05 0.41
CA SER A 668 11.32 -3.63 -0.07
C SER A 668 12.43 -2.61 -0.12
N LEU A 669 13.61 -2.99 0.38
CA LEU A 669 14.85 -2.26 0.15
C LEU A 669 15.38 -2.44 -1.29
N ARG A 670 14.96 -3.51 -1.99
CA ARG A 670 15.23 -3.69 -3.42
C ARG A 670 14.24 -2.88 -4.24
N LYS A 671 14.80 -2.01 -5.08
CA LYS A 671 14.08 -1.11 -5.99
C LYS A 671 14.42 -1.47 -7.43
N SER A 672 13.52 -1.17 -8.36
CA SER A 672 13.84 -1.27 -9.78
C SER A 672 14.82 -0.17 -10.19
N THR A 673 15.86 -0.55 -10.95
CA THR A 673 16.79 0.38 -11.61
C THR A 673 16.27 0.86 -12.97
N TYR A 674 15.21 0.24 -13.48
CA TYR A 674 14.48 0.70 -14.64
C TYR A 674 13.44 1.76 -14.20
N PRO A 675 13.36 2.92 -14.86
CA PRO A 675 12.41 3.97 -14.49
C PRO A 675 10.99 3.62 -14.94
N ILE A 676 10.39 2.68 -14.20
CA ILE A 676 9.02 2.24 -14.42
C ILE A 676 8.00 3.33 -14.05
N ILE A 677 8.40 4.27 -13.18
CA ILE A 677 7.64 5.47 -12.89
C ILE A 677 8.28 6.64 -13.63
N ARG A 678 7.52 7.41 -14.39
CA ARG A 678 8.07 8.57 -15.10
C ARG A 678 7.04 9.63 -15.46
N ASP A 679 7.51 10.80 -15.86
CA ASP A 679 6.66 11.90 -16.31
C ASP A 679 5.68 12.34 -15.21
N VAL A 680 6.22 12.88 -14.11
CA VAL A 680 5.45 13.31 -12.94
C VAL A 680 5.67 14.79 -12.67
N TRP A 681 4.58 15.56 -12.54
CA TRP A 681 4.61 16.97 -12.17
C TRP A 681 3.84 17.23 -10.87
N ILE A 682 4.56 17.67 -9.84
CA ILE A 682 4.01 18.02 -8.52
C ILE A 682 4.11 19.54 -8.36
N THR A 683 2.98 20.26 -8.42
CA THR A 683 3.01 21.74 -8.47
C THR A 683 1.92 22.47 -7.70
N GLY A 684 2.24 23.62 -7.11
CA GLY A 684 1.26 24.46 -6.43
C GLY A 684 0.63 23.83 -5.18
N ASN A 685 1.17 22.70 -4.70
CA ASN A 685 0.67 22.03 -3.52
C ASN A 685 1.21 22.71 -2.26
N GLU A 686 0.46 22.60 -1.16
CA GLU A 686 0.86 23.07 0.15
C GLU A 686 0.97 21.89 1.12
N PHE A 687 2.12 21.78 1.79
CA PHE A 687 2.42 20.76 2.78
C PHE A 687 2.62 21.43 4.14
N ILE A 688 1.86 21.01 5.13
CA ILE A 688 1.87 21.56 6.48
C ILE A 688 2.32 20.49 7.46
N ASP A 689 3.39 20.80 8.18
CA ASP A 689 3.94 20.00 9.28
C ASP A 689 4.18 18.53 8.87
N SER A 690 4.88 18.31 7.75
CA SER A 690 5.33 16.98 7.33
C SER A 690 6.19 16.32 8.40
N THR A 691 5.98 15.03 8.68
CA THR A 691 6.83 14.25 9.60
C THR A 691 8.23 14.03 9.06
N GLY A 692 8.36 13.87 7.74
CA GLY A 692 9.63 13.69 7.04
C GLY A 692 9.72 14.49 5.75
N SER A 693 10.10 13.83 4.66
CA SER A 693 10.18 14.46 3.35
C SER A 693 8.76 14.74 2.81
N PRO A 694 8.40 15.98 2.45
CA PRO A 694 7.10 16.23 1.82
C PRO A 694 6.95 15.45 0.51
N VAL A 695 8.05 15.24 -0.22
CA VAL A 695 8.12 14.39 -1.42
C VAL A 695 9.38 13.53 -1.33
N TYR A 696 9.25 12.23 -1.58
CA TYR A 696 10.39 11.33 -1.80
C TYR A 696 10.26 10.63 -3.16
N VAL A 697 11.32 10.74 -3.96
CA VAL A 697 11.38 10.22 -5.33
C VAL A 697 12.38 9.06 -5.41
N CYS A 698 11.90 7.89 -5.79
CA CYS A 698 12.71 6.68 -6.01
C CYS A 698 12.23 5.97 -7.27
N THR A 699 13.13 5.27 -7.99
CA THR A 699 12.84 4.46 -9.20
C THR A 699 12.12 5.23 -10.31
N ALA A 700 12.35 6.55 -10.38
CA ALA A 700 11.58 7.43 -11.26
C ALA A 700 12.46 8.24 -12.21
N ASP A 701 11.88 8.65 -13.34
CA ASP A 701 12.54 9.53 -14.30
C ASP A 701 11.62 10.65 -14.77
N ASN A 702 12.19 11.79 -15.16
CA ASN A 702 11.45 12.99 -15.54
C ASN A 702 10.39 13.42 -14.49
N VAL A 703 10.87 13.70 -13.27
CA VAL A 703 10.03 14.17 -12.15
C VAL A 703 10.31 15.64 -11.84
N THR A 704 9.32 16.49 -12.02
CA THR A 704 9.40 17.92 -11.68
C THR A 704 8.57 18.22 -10.42
N VAL A 705 9.22 18.73 -9.38
CA VAL A 705 8.58 19.27 -8.18
C VAL A 705 8.74 20.78 -8.19
N SER A 706 7.66 21.52 -8.48
CA SER A 706 7.78 22.97 -8.68
C SER A 706 6.68 23.85 -8.12
N GLY A 707 7.03 25.02 -7.59
CA GLY A 707 6.04 26.00 -7.13
C GLY A 707 5.21 25.53 -5.93
N ASN A 708 5.69 24.57 -5.15
CA ASN A 708 5.02 24.08 -3.95
C ASN A 708 5.43 24.92 -2.72
N ARG A 709 4.59 24.91 -1.68
CA ARG A 709 4.88 25.55 -0.39
C ARG A 709 5.00 24.49 0.71
N PHE A 710 6.11 24.50 1.43
CA PHE A 710 6.40 23.58 2.54
C PHE A 710 6.48 24.37 3.84
N VAL A 711 5.52 24.16 4.73
CA VAL A 711 5.33 24.95 5.96
C VAL A 711 5.52 24.07 7.19
N ASN A 712 6.49 24.39 8.05
CA ASN A 712 6.72 23.67 9.30
C ASN A 712 6.70 24.63 10.50
N ARG A 713 5.67 24.53 11.33
CA ARG A 713 5.44 25.42 12.47
C ARG A 713 5.24 24.67 13.79
N SER A 714 4.95 23.37 13.73
CA SER A 714 4.64 22.55 14.91
C SER A 714 5.72 21.50 15.20
N GLU A 715 6.09 21.36 16.48
CA GLU A 715 6.80 20.18 16.95
C GLU A 715 5.92 18.94 16.82
N LEU A 716 6.52 17.82 16.40
CA LEU A 716 5.82 16.56 16.14
C LEU A 716 6.34 15.48 17.07
N PRO A 717 5.47 14.55 17.53
CA PRO A 717 5.88 13.45 18.40
C PRO A 717 6.85 12.49 17.70
N VAL A 718 6.74 12.35 16.38
CA VAL A 718 7.66 11.62 15.52
C VAL A 718 8.11 12.56 14.42
N LYS A 719 9.43 12.62 14.17
CA LYS A 719 10.03 13.40 13.09
C LYS A 719 11.24 12.69 12.51
N SER A 720 11.33 12.69 11.19
CA SER A 720 12.50 12.20 10.46
C SER A 720 13.59 13.27 10.42
N GLU A 721 14.85 12.85 10.33
CA GLU A 721 16.00 13.73 10.13
C GLU A 721 16.00 14.46 8.79
N ALA A 722 15.22 13.95 7.83
CA ALA A 722 15.02 14.59 6.54
C ALA A 722 13.82 15.55 6.53
N ARG A 723 13.19 15.82 7.70
CA ARG A 723 12.00 16.66 7.80
C ARG A 723 12.17 17.98 7.05
N GLY A 724 11.28 18.21 6.09
CA GLY A 724 11.25 19.40 5.23
C GLY A 724 12.04 19.28 3.93
N ALA A 725 13.08 18.44 3.84
CA ALA A 725 13.83 18.25 2.60
C ALA A 725 13.11 17.29 1.64
N ILE A 726 13.16 17.59 0.33
CA ILE A 726 12.75 16.64 -0.71
C ILE A 726 13.83 15.57 -0.85
N GLY A 727 13.45 14.30 -0.77
CA GLY A 727 14.37 13.17 -0.85
C GLY A 727 14.41 12.54 -2.25
N VAL A 728 15.59 12.15 -2.74
CA VAL A 728 15.74 11.46 -4.04
C VAL A 728 16.79 10.34 -4.00
N SER A 729 16.45 9.16 -4.53
CA SER A 729 17.40 8.07 -4.80
C SER A 729 17.01 7.32 -6.08
N ASP A 730 17.92 6.50 -6.62
CA ASP A 730 17.62 5.52 -7.68
C ASP A 730 16.79 6.08 -8.85
N SER A 731 17.10 7.29 -9.29
CA SER A 731 16.25 8.08 -10.20
C SER A 731 17.06 8.71 -11.32
N GLY A 732 16.39 8.96 -12.45
CA GLY A 732 16.97 9.63 -13.61
C GLY A 732 17.03 11.14 -13.40
N THR A 733 16.25 11.86 -14.19
CA THR A 733 16.11 13.31 -14.13
C THR A 733 15.05 13.71 -13.10
N VAL A 734 15.47 14.50 -12.12
CA VAL A 734 14.59 15.06 -11.09
C VAL A 734 14.87 16.55 -10.94
N GLN A 735 13.85 17.39 -11.16
CA GLN A 735 13.96 18.84 -11.08
C GLN A 735 13.17 19.40 -9.90
N ILE A 736 13.85 20.13 -9.03
CA ILE A 736 13.27 20.83 -7.89
C ILE A 736 13.33 22.32 -8.17
N LEU A 737 12.21 22.94 -8.53
CA LEU A 737 12.21 24.29 -9.11
C LEU A 737 11.21 25.24 -8.43
N ASN A 738 11.62 26.46 -8.09
CA ASN A 738 10.70 27.52 -7.66
C ASN A 738 9.81 27.19 -6.45
N ASN A 739 10.23 26.28 -5.56
CA ASN A 739 9.45 25.96 -4.36
C ASN A 739 9.82 26.90 -3.19
N VAL A 740 8.93 26.99 -2.21
CA VAL A 740 9.08 27.86 -1.04
C VAL A 740 9.03 27.04 0.25
N TRP A 741 10.03 27.22 1.11
CA TRP A 741 10.05 26.67 2.47
C TRP A 741 9.80 27.77 3.49
N GLU A 742 8.95 27.51 4.47
CA GLU A 742 8.65 28.38 5.61
C GLU A 742 8.79 27.56 6.90
N SER A 743 9.66 27.97 7.81
CA SER A 743 9.77 27.29 9.11
C SER A 743 9.98 28.28 10.26
N SER A 744 9.19 28.11 11.32
CA SER A 744 9.45 28.78 12.61
C SER A 744 10.24 27.89 13.58
N LEU A 745 10.59 26.67 13.16
CA LEU A 745 11.29 25.69 13.98
C LEU A 745 12.78 25.60 13.61
N PRO A 746 13.68 25.53 14.60
CA PRO A 746 15.10 25.32 14.34
C PRO A 746 15.36 23.89 13.81
N GLY A 747 16.32 23.75 12.91
CA GLY A 747 16.81 22.44 12.45
C GLY A 747 15.93 21.71 11.42
N VAL A 748 14.81 22.29 10.99
CA VAL A 748 14.04 21.78 9.84
C VAL A 748 14.84 22.01 8.56
N LYS A 749 14.99 20.97 7.73
CA LYS A 749 15.73 21.06 6.48
C LYS A 749 14.91 21.75 5.40
N SER A 750 15.60 22.36 4.45
CA SER A 750 15.01 22.92 3.23
C SER A 750 15.79 22.46 2.01
N GLY A 751 15.13 22.42 0.85
CA GLY A 751 15.76 22.04 -0.41
C GLY A 751 15.80 20.53 -0.66
N LEU A 752 16.88 20.06 -1.30
CA LEU A 752 17.04 18.71 -1.83
C LEU A 752 18.05 17.91 -0.98
N LEU A 753 17.72 16.65 -0.68
CA LEU A 753 18.61 15.64 -0.11
C LEU A 753 18.59 14.42 -1.04
N TYR A 754 19.73 14.05 -1.62
CA TYR A 754 19.77 12.99 -2.61
C TYR A 754 20.99 12.08 -2.51
N ASP A 755 20.83 10.85 -3.00
CA ASP A 755 21.91 9.88 -3.14
C ASP A 755 22.67 10.12 -4.45
N ALA A 756 23.89 10.66 -4.34
CA ALA A 756 24.69 11.05 -5.50
C ALA A 756 25.21 9.87 -6.33
N ASP A 757 25.17 8.65 -5.79
CA ASP A 757 25.61 7.44 -6.52
C ASP A 757 24.50 6.87 -7.41
N THR A 758 23.24 7.24 -7.15
CA THR A 758 22.07 6.62 -7.80
C THR A 758 21.18 7.61 -8.56
N VAL A 759 21.36 8.92 -8.33
CA VAL A 759 20.62 9.97 -9.05
C VAL A 759 21.43 10.50 -10.22
N LYS A 760 20.89 10.40 -11.43
CA LYS A 760 21.65 10.71 -12.67
C LYS A 760 21.68 12.20 -13.01
N GLN A 761 20.55 12.89 -12.90
CA GLN A 761 20.42 14.30 -13.32
C GLN A 761 19.57 15.11 -12.33
N PRO A 762 20.08 15.40 -11.12
CA PRO A 762 19.41 16.31 -10.21
C PRO A 762 19.51 17.75 -10.72
N GLN A 763 18.40 18.49 -10.69
CA GLN A 763 18.37 19.92 -11.03
C GLN A 763 17.69 20.70 -9.90
N PHE A 764 18.28 21.84 -9.53
CA PHE A 764 17.80 22.66 -8.42
C PHE A 764 17.92 24.15 -8.78
N GLY A 765 16.82 24.91 -8.73
CA GLY A 765 16.83 26.33 -9.10
C GLY A 765 15.58 27.10 -8.65
N GLY A 766 15.73 28.40 -8.39
CA GLY A 766 14.63 29.29 -7.97
C GLY A 766 13.95 28.97 -6.63
N ASN A 767 14.46 27.99 -5.89
CA ASN A 767 13.91 27.58 -4.60
C ASN A 767 14.28 28.57 -3.49
N THR A 768 13.30 28.97 -2.68
CA THR A 768 13.49 29.96 -1.61
C THR A 768 13.14 29.44 -0.22
N VAL A 769 13.81 29.97 0.81
CA VAL A 769 13.42 29.81 2.22
C VAL A 769 13.02 31.17 2.79
N LYS A 770 11.95 31.20 3.59
CA LYS A 770 11.39 32.40 4.23
C LYS A 770 11.38 32.28 5.74
#